data_AF-A0A9E2N5P6-F1
#
_entry.id   AF-A0A9E2N5P6-F1
#
_cell.length_a   1.000
_cell.length_b   1.000
_cell.length_c   1.000
_cell.angle_alpha   90.00
_cell.angle_beta   90.00
_cell.angle_gamma   90.00
#
_symmetry.space_group_name_H-M   'P 1'
#
loop_
_entity.id
_entity.type
_entity.pdbx_description
1 polymer ?
#
loop_
_entity_poly.entity_id
_entity_poly.type
_entity_poly.pdbx_seq_one_letter_code
_entity_poly.pdbx_strand_id
1 'polypeptide(L)'
;MKILRVDVGRGTAVFEDLPEAWRLIGGSGLLAKIMNAEVPPLAAPLGPENKLIIAAGPLAGTRAPQSGRVSIGGKSPLTLGIKEANSGGPAAQKMDRLGIRAVIVEGVPEAGRLYTLVISKDGARLDPADDLRGLKTYRLVEVLAGKHAGKPAVICIGPAGERLSRAASVSLTDMYGDPSRNAGRGGLGAVMGSKGLKAVVIDDAGAPGMEMADDRLYKDTVKDWIDTLRHDINCGLFSKFGTPHAVAQLTNQGTMPGDGYHSGSPGGYISVTGESIQKIVFERGGWMHGCMPGCVVQCSISYPDAEGRPMVSAYEYEAIAMLGTNLGLADPDAIGRLKRACDELGLDLIEIGSALSVAAEAGRMALGDEGAAMRMMAEIENDTELGRALADGVVRTARVLDVKRVPAVKGQAIPGHDPRGVKGVGVTYATSPMGADHTAGLAYRSPLSSKGQAGNSLRFQIQAAICDTFGYCINAVPGRQASLSGFLATLLRARFGGDISSDDVVEMAKQTIRDQLAFNRQAEFGREQVGLPEFIRTEALPGTQSVFDVEADEIENIWQGLDAYREPEKVWEVRMPVLPPILFGIGVLKKLGERVRKLKIEKVLLIADPIMESLGRAGQVRDLLEKAGIEVVVFSEVEPDPPIELLEKAGQVYRENHCRGLVALGGGSSMDTAKGVAVRVSQPGAMTEYESLIGGTAKIKPPLPPIICIPTTSGTGSEVNQHAAITDKQRDIKFVLMSEHLTPRLAVIDPEVCRTMPPQLTAESGIDALGHCVEAYVGVDFPYHPYYESLALYGVKMVGRSLRKAYRNGDDLDARSDMCQAAVHGGISFRKGLGIGHALAHVLGAHYHMSHGKAVAFGLLCFIRGNQSVCREAFADLAWALDRSDDLEKAVLALLGDLNIPTSLKHYGIPREDLKKIAFFTNKDVVNMATNPAVIGERGLMELLESVYD
;
A
#
# COMPACT_ATOMS: atom_id res chain seq x y z
N MET A 1 14.50 -32.73 12.05
CA MET A 1 13.26 -32.02 12.42
C MET A 1 12.24 -33.04 12.89
N LYS A 2 11.35 -32.66 13.81
CA LYS A 2 10.31 -33.54 14.39
C LYS A 2 8.90 -33.00 14.13
N ILE A 3 7.92 -33.89 14.20
CA ILE A 3 6.50 -33.59 14.40
C ILE A 3 6.16 -33.93 15.85
N LEU A 4 5.46 -33.05 16.56
CA LEU A 4 4.90 -33.35 17.87
C LEU A 4 3.44 -33.80 17.71
N ARG A 5 3.15 -35.06 17.99
CA ARG A 5 1.80 -35.62 17.99
C ARG A 5 1.21 -35.60 19.39
N VAL A 6 0.01 -35.06 19.52
CA VAL A 6 -0.69 -34.86 20.79
C VAL A 6 -2.07 -35.50 20.69
N ASP A 7 -2.27 -36.58 21.45
CA ASP A 7 -3.58 -37.22 21.58
C ASP A 7 -4.20 -36.79 22.91
N VAL A 8 -5.23 -35.94 22.82
CA VAL A 8 -5.91 -35.38 24.00
C VAL A 8 -6.86 -36.37 24.67
N GLY A 9 -7.27 -37.44 23.97
CA GLY A 9 -8.08 -38.51 24.55
C GLY A 9 -7.23 -39.49 25.35
N ARG A 10 -5.97 -39.69 24.95
CA ARG A 10 -5.00 -40.53 25.68
C ARG A 10 -4.12 -39.75 26.66
N GLY A 11 -4.10 -38.42 26.56
CA GLY A 11 -3.24 -37.56 27.38
C GLY A 11 -1.75 -37.69 27.05
N THR A 12 -1.40 -38.05 25.81
CA THR A 12 -0.02 -38.32 25.38
C THR A 12 0.52 -37.25 24.45
N ALA A 13 1.82 -36.95 24.55
CA ALA A 13 2.55 -36.08 23.64
C ALA A 13 3.85 -36.79 23.20
N VAL A 14 3.98 -37.10 21.91
CA VAL A 14 5.06 -37.94 21.36
C VAL A 14 5.71 -37.26 20.16
N PHE A 15 7.04 -37.33 20.07
CA PHE A 15 7.79 -36.81 18.94
C PHE A 15 8.04 -37.88 17.88
N GLU A 16 7.72 -37.55 16.64
CA GLU A 16 7.95 -38.37 15.44
C GLU A 16 8.96 -37.68 14.53
N ASP A 17 9.71 -38.43 13.73
CA ASP A 17 10.58 -37.85 12.71
C ASP A 17 9.75 -37.23 11.58
N LEU A 18 10.13 -36.01 11.16
CA LEU A 18 9.56 -35.40 9.97
C LEU A 18 9.99 -36.25 8.75
N PRO A 19 9.06 -36.74 7.92
CA PRO A 19 9.41 -37.46 6.70
C PRO A 19 10.35 -36.65 5.80
N GLU A 20 11.37 -37.29 5.24
CA GLU A 20 12.38 -36.60 4.41
C GLU A 20 11.75 -35.88 3.21
N ALA A 21 10.70 -36.46 2.62
CA ALA A 21 9.95 -35.86 1.52
C ALA A 21 9.29 -34.51 1.87
N TRP A 22 9.15 -34.19 3.16
CA TRP A 22 8.54 -32.94 3.64
C TRP A 22 9.57 -31.95 4.20
N ARG A 23 10.87 -32.28 4.15
CA ARG A 23 11.94 -31.49 4.76
C ARG A 23 11.93 -30.02 4.33
N LEU A 24 11.71 -29.76 3.04
CA LEU A 24 11.78 -28.43 2.43
C LEU A 24 10.48 -27.63 2.51
N ILE A 25 9.37 -28.22 2.96
CA ILE A 25 8.07 -27.56 3.07
C ILE A 25 7.66 -27.36 4.53
N GLY A 26 6.79 -26.39 4.75
CA GLY A 26 6.21 -26.11 6.06
C GLY A 26 4.83 -25.47 5.89
N GLY A 27 4.39 -24.76 6.90
CA GLY A 27 3.15 -23.96 6.87
C GLY A 27 1.99 -24.67 6.17
N SER A 28 1.38 -23.98 5.21
CA SER A 28 0.23 -24.45 4.44
C SER A 28 0.51 -25.70 3.59
N GLY A 29 1.73 -25.85 3.05
CA GLY A 29 2.11 -27.02 2.27
C GLY A 29 2.19 -28.30 3.10
N LEU A 30 2.84 -28.23 4.27
CA LEU A 30 2.91 -29.38 5.18
C LEU A 30 1.53 -29.72 5.75
N LEU A 31 0.74 -28.71 6.11
CA LEU A 31 -0.64 -28.87 6.56
C LEU A 31 -1.48 -29.61 5.51
N ALA A 32 -1.41 -29.24 4.24
CA ALA A 32 -2.14 -29.91 3.16
C ALA A 32 -1.72 -31.38 2.97
N LYS A 33 -0.42 -31.69 3.12
CA LYS A 33 0.07 -33.08 3.10
C LYS A 33 -0.50 -33.90 4.25
N ILE A 34 -0.46 -33.38 5.47
CA ILE A 34 -0.99 -34.06 6.66
C ILE A 34 -2.51 -34.27 6.52
N MET A 35 -3.25 -33.26 6.06
CA MET A 35 -4.70 -33.36 5.85
C MET A 35 -5.07 -34.50 4.89
N ASN A 36 -4.40 -34.59 3.73
CA ASN A 36 -4.66 -35.66 2.77
C ASN A 36 -4.23 -37.05 3.27
N ALA A 37 -3.18 -37.12 4.08
CA ALA A 37 -2.67 -38.39 4.59
C ALA A 37 -3.45 -38.92 5.79
N GLU A 38 -3.95 -38.04 6.66
CA GLU A 38 -4.38 -38.43 8.00
C GLU A 38 -5.80 -38.02 8.38
N VAL A 39 -6.47 -37.14 7.61
CA VAL A 39 -7.83 -36.67 7.92
C VAL A 39 -8.82 -37.19 6.87
N PRO A 40 -9.83 -37.99 7.25
CA PRO A 40 -10.89 -38.38 6.33
C PRO A 40 -11.62 -37.13 5.80
N PRO A 41 -11.74 -36.93 4.47
CA PRO A 41 -12.38 -35.74 3.92
C PRO A 41 -13.83 -35.52 4.36
N LEU A 42 -14.54 -36.59 4.76
CA LEU A 42 -15.91 -36.56 5.27
C LEU A 42 -16.00 -36.53 6.81
N ALA A 43 -14.88 -36.48 7.53
CA ALA A 43 -14.88 -36.38 8.99
C ALA A 43 -15.69 -35.17 9.46
N ALA A 44 -16.37 -35.28 10.61
CA ALA A 44 -17.03 -34.13 11.22
C ALA A 44 -15.96 -33.08 11.61
N PRO A 45 -16.12 -31.78 11.27
CA PRO A 45 -15.12 -30.76 11.56
C PRO A 45 -14.77 -30.62 13.06
N LEU A 46 -15.73 -30.89 13.95
CA LEU A 46 -15.52 -30.84 15.41
C LEU A 46 -15.41 -32.25 16.03
N GLY A 47 -15.28 -33.28 15.19
CA GLY A 47 -15.18 -34.68 15.61
C GLY A 47 -13.75 -35.14 15.93
N PRO A 48 -13.60 -36.39 16.41
CA PRO A 48 -12.31 -36.97 16.80
C PRO A 48 -11.34 -37.21 15.64
N GLU A 49 -11.87 -37.45 14.43
CA GLU A 49 -11.05 -37.75 13.24
C GLU A 49 -10.45 -36.48 12.60
N ASN A 50 -11.02 -35.30 12.88
CA ASN A 50 -10.41 -34.05 12.44
C ASN A 50 -9.22 -33.70 13.34
N LYS A 51 -8.20 -33.08 12.74
CA LYS A 51 -6.96 -32.69 13.42
C LYS A 51 -6.85 -31.17 13.48
N LEU A 52 -6.26 -30.68 14.56
CA LEU A 52 -5.71 -29.33 14.60
C LEU A 52 -4.21 -29.43 14.28
N ILE A 53 -3.76 -28.73 13.26
CA ILE A 53 -2.38 -28.74 12.78
C ILE A 53 -1.80 -27.35 12.96
N ILE A 54 -0.66 -27.24 13.63
CA ILE A 54 0.12 -26.01 13.81
C ILE A 54 1.44 -26.24 13.08
N ALA A 55 1.67 -25.56 11.96
CA ALA A 55 2.83 -25.80 11.10
C ALA A 55 3.69 -24.53 10.94
N ALA A 56 4.97 -24.64 11.28
CA ALA A 56 5.95 -23.57 11.05
C ALA A 56 6.48 -23.62 9.62
N GLY A 57 6.87 -22.47 9.08
CA GLY A 57 7.64 -22.41 7.83
C GLY A 57 9.01 -23.09 7.95
N PRO A 58 9.58 -23.60 6.84
CA PRO A 58 10.88 -24.25 6.81
C PRO A 58 12.06 -23.31 7.08
N LEU A 59 11.82 -22.01 7.23
CA LEU A 59 12.82 -20.99 7.54
C LEU A 59 12.50 -20.25 8.84
N ALA A 60 11.51 -20.71 9.61
CA ALA A 60 10.92 -19.93 10.70
C ALA A 60 11.91 -19.52 11.78
N GLY A 61 12.68 -20.45 12.34
CA GLY A 61 13.61 -20.18 13.43
C GLY A 61 14.89 -19.44 12.99
N THR A 62 15.07 -19.20 11.68
CA THR A 62 16.17 -18.36 11.20
C THR A 62 15.95 -16.91 11.64
N ARG A 63 16.94 -16.06 11.40
CA ARG A 63 16.80 -14.59 11.47
C ARG A 63 16.45 -13.97 10.11
N ALA A 64 16.02 -14.79 9.14
CA ALA A 64 15.62 -14.28 7.84
C ALA A 64 14.42 -13.35 8.04
N PRO A 65 14.45 -12.16 7.41
CA PRO A 65 13.42 -11.16 7.61
C PRO A 65 12.09 -11.73 7.11
N GLN A 66 11.05 -11.57 7.92
CA GLN A 66 9.68 -11.92 7.58
C GLN A 66 9.35 -13.42 7.44
N SER A 67 10.26 -14.33 7.80
CA SER A 67 10.07 -15.78 7.69
C SER A 67 9.42 -16.47 8.90
N GLY A 68 8.90 -15.73 9.88
CA GLY A 68 8.37 -16.27 11.13
C GLY A 68 6.86 -16.58 11.16
N ARG A 69 6.17 -16.68 10.01
CA ARG A 69 4.73 -16.97 10.00
C ARG A 69 4.43 -18.43 10.39
N VAL A 70 3.28 -18.64 11.04
CA VAL A 70 2.74 -19.95 11.41
C VAL A 70 1.39 -20.17 10.73
N SER A 71 1.17 -21.38 10.24
CA SER A 71 -0.11 -21.84 9.69
C SER A 71 -0.85 -22.68 10.72
N ILE A 72 -2.10 -22.32 11.02
CA ILE A 72 -3.03 -23.15 11.79
C ILE A 72 -4.00 -23.79 10.81
N GLY A 73 -4.33 -25.08 10.97
CA GLY A 73 -5.26 -25.74 10.05
C GLY A 73 -5.97 -26.97 10.56
N GLY A 74 -6.89 -27.44 9.72
CA GLY A 74 -7.79 -28.56 9.96
C GLY A 74 -8.96 -28.52 8.98
N LYS A 75 -9.92 -29.43 9.13
CA LYS A 75 -11.22 -29.32 8.43
C LYS A 75 -12.06 -28.22 9.09
N SER A 76 -12.50 -27.25 8.32
CA SER A 76 -13.24 -26.08 8.81
C SER A 76 -14.69 -26.40 9.19
N PRO A 77 -15.20 -25.91 10.33
CA PRO A 77 -16.63 -25.95 10.63
C PRO A 77 -17.46 -24.90 9.87
N LEU A 78 -16.82 -23.89 9.25
CA LEU A 78 -17.49 -22.87 8.43
C LEU A 78 -17.64 -23.32 6.97
N THR A 79 -16.53 -23.74 6.35
CA THR A 79 -16.50 -24.06 4.91
C THR A 79 -16.63 -25.55 4.61
N LEU A 80 -16.49 -26.41 5.62
CA LEU A 80 -16.50 -27.87 5.53
C LEU A 80 -15.41 -28.49 4.63
N GLY A 81 -14.43 -27.69 4.21
CA GLY A 81 -13.24 -28.12 3.49
C GLY A 81 -11.96 -28.00 4.32
N ILE A 82 -10.81 -28.13 3.67
CA ILE A 82 -9.52 -27.77 4.27
C ILE A 82 -9.48 -26.28 4.56
N LYS A 83 -8.89 -25.90 5.70
CA LYS A 83 -8.60 -24.51 6.02
C LYS A 83 -7.18 -24.38 6.57
N GLU A 84 -6.51 -23.36 6.07
CA GLU A 84 -5.35 -22.76 6.69
C GLU A 84 -5.73 -21.34 7.12
N ALA A 85 -5.26 -20.93 8.29
CA ALA A 85 -5.24 -19.54 8.70
C ALA A 85 -3.84 -19.19 9.22
N ASN A 86 -3.25 -18.16 8.63
CA ASN A 86 -1.91 -17.70 8.91
C ASN A 86 -1.87 -16.71 10.08
N SER A 87 -0.80 -16.73 10.87
CA SER A 87 -0.54 -15.70 11.89
C SER A 87 0.95 -15.35 12.00
N GLY A 88 1.21 -14.14 12.51
CA GLY A 88 2.53 -13.71 12.97
C GLY A 88 2.81 -14.15 14.41
N GLY A 89 3.75 -13.48 15.07
CA GLY A 89 4.18 -13.81 16.42
C GLY A 89 5.45 -14.68 16.46
N PRO A 90 5.99 -14.97 17.66
CA PRO A 90 7.21 -15.75 17.79
C PRO A 90 6.99 -17.28 17.78
N ALA A 91 5.75 -17.76 17.65
CA ALA A 91 5.42 -19.18 17.79
C ALA A 91 6.19 -20.09 16.80
N ALA A 92 6.14 -19.80 15.50
CA ALA A 92 6.85 -20.59 14.49
C ALA A 92 8.36 -20.62 14.75
N GLN A 93 8.92 -19.47 15.12
CA GLN A 93 10.34 -19.30 15.42
C GLN A 93 10.80 -20.12 16.61
N LYS A 94 9.98 -20.19 17.66
CA LYS A 94 10.28 -20.98 18.86
C LYS A 94 10.13 -22.48 18.59
N MET A 95 9.08 -22.89 17.88
CA MET A 95 8.90 -24.28 17.45
C MET A 95 10.10 -24.79 16.66
N ASP A 96 10.54 -24.01 15.67
CA ASP A 96 11.63 -24.43 14.78
C ASP A 96 12.99 -24.47 15.52
N ARG A 97 13.23 -23.55 16.47
CA ARG A 97 14.41 -23.60 17.36
C ARG A 97 14.42 -24.81 18.29
N LEU A 98 13.25 -25.32 18.66
CA LEU A 98 13.09 -26.59 19.38
C LEU A 98 13.21 -27.82 18.47
N GLY A 99 13.44 -27.64 17.17
CA GLY A 99 13.54 -28.71 16.18
C GLY A 99 12.18 -29.27 15.75
N ILE A 100 11.09 -28.55 15.99
CA ILE A 100 9.71 -28.97 15.70
C ILE A 100 9.20 -28.24 14.45
N ARG A 101 8.78 -28.98 13.43
CA ARG A 101 8.18 -28.41 12.21
C ARG A 101 6.66 -28.27 12.33
N ALA A 102 6.01 -29.22 12.99
CA ALA A 102 4.56 -29.19 13.19
C ALA A 102 4.14 -29.79 14.54
N VAL A 103 3.02 -29.31 15.06
CA VAL A 103 2.25 -29.93 16.14
C VAL A 103 0.94 -30.43 15.56
N ILE A 104 0.58 -31.68 15.79
CA ILE A 104 -0.67 -32.29 15.37
C ILE A 104 -1.45 -32.69 16.63
N VAL A 105 -2.65 -32.16 16.78
CA VAL A 105 -3.54 -32.46 17.90
C VAL A 105 -4.73 -33.26 17.41
N GLU A 106 -4.95 -34.42 18.00
CA GLU A 106 -5.96 -35.40 17.60
C GLU A 106 -6.69 -35.99 18.82
N GLY A 107 -7.80 -36.70 18.56
CA GLY A 107 -8.65 -37.25 19.60
C GLY A 107 -9.66 -36.24 20.15
N VAL A 108 -10.37 -36.61 21.22
CA VAL A 108 -11.31 -35.76 21.96
C VAL A 108 -11.04 -36.00 23.44
N PRO A 109 -10.96 -34.95 24.27
CA PRO A 109 -10.69 -35.09 25.69
C PRO A 109 -11.90 -35.72 26.41
N GLU A 110 -11.74 -36.07 27.69
CA GLU A 110 -12.89 -36.34 28.55
C GLU A 110 -13.86 -35.14 28.56
N ALA A 111 -15.15 -35.41 28.70
CA ALA A 111 -16.18 -34.38 28.60
C ALA A 111 -15.93 -33.24 29.59
N GLY A 112 -15.81 -32.02 29.07
CA GLY A 112 -15.56 -30.83 29.89
C GLY A 112 -14.11 -30.69 30.39
N ARG A 113 -13.17 -31.53 29.94
CA ARG A 113 -11.75 -31.38 30.29
C ARG A 113 -11.05 -30.37 29.39
N LEU A 114 -10.28 -29.47 29.97
CA LEU A 114 -9.37 -28.57 29.26
C LEU A 114 -7.91 -28.90 29.53
N TYR A 115 -7.07 -28.64 28.54
CA TYR A 115 -5.62 -28.80 28.60
C TYR A 115 -4.87 -27.54 28.16
N THR A 116 -3.69 -27.33 28.76
CA THR A 116 -2.62 -26.50 28.24
C THR A 116 -1.50 -27.43 27.77
N LEU A 117 -1.13 -27.35 26.50
CA LEU A 117 0.04 -28.05 25.97
C LEU A 117 1.29 -27.19 26.23
N VAL A 118 2.24 -27.70 27.00
CA VAL A 118 3.51 -27.02 27.27
C VAL A 118 4.61 -27.69 26.47
N ILE A 119 5.34 -26.93 25.66
CA ILE A 119 6.43 -27.39 24.80
C ILE A 119 7.71 -26.65 25.19
N SER A 120 8.76 -27.41 25.49
CA SER A 120 10.08 -26.89 25.87
C SER A 120 11.20 -27.77 25.34
N LYS A 121 12.46 -27.40 25.60
CA LYS A 121 13.62 -28.24 25.29
C LYS A 121 13.58 -29.61 26.00
N ASP A 122 12.90 -29.69 27.14
CA ASP A 122 12.83 -30.89 27.98
C ASP A 122 11.70 -31.83 27.53
N GLY A 123 10.93 -31.45 26.50
CA GLY A 123 9.85 -32.23 25.93
C GLY A 123 8.52 -31.47 25.91
N ALA A 124 7.43 -32.24 25.74
CA ALA A 124 6.07 -31.73 25.69
C ALA A 124 5.16 -32.47 26.67
N ARG A 125 4.20 -31.76 27.27
CA ARG A 125 3.22 -32.36 28.20
C ARG A 125 1.88 -31.64 28.13
N LEU A 126 0.80 -32.36 28.46
CA LEU A 126 -0.55 -31.82 28.62
C LEU A 126 -0.83 -31.58 30.10
N ASP A 127 -0.90 -30.30 30.49
CA ASP A 127 -1.27 -29.89 31.84
C ASP A 127 -2.79 -29.64 31.90
N PRO A 128 -3.50 -30.07 32.96
CA PRO A 128 -4.89 -29.71 33.19
C PRO A 128 -5.11 -28.19 33.19
N ALA A 129 -6.18 -27.71 32.58
CA ALA A 129 -6.44 -26.27 32.40
C ALA A 129 -7.90 -25.88 32.68
N ASP A 130 -8.63 -26.67 33.46
CA ASP A 130 -10.03 -26.40 33.79
C ASP A 130 -10.19 -25.10 34.60
N ASP A 131 -9.15 -24.70 35.34
CA ASP A 131 -9.06 -23.42 36.07
C ASP A 131 -9.01 -22.20 35.14
N LEU A 132 -8.72 -22.40 33.86
CA LEU A 132 -8.61 -21.33 32.86
C LEU A 132 -9.89 -21.15 32.01
N ARG A 133 -10.92 -21.96 32.27
CA ARG A 133 -12.20 -21.94 31.55
C ARG A 133 -12.84 -20.54 31.58
N GLY A 134 -13.39 -20.12 30.45
CA GLY A 134 -14.10 -18.85 30.32
C GLY A 134 -13.22 -17.60 30.37
N LEU A 135 -11.90 -17.73 30.63
CA LEU A 135 -11.00 -16.59 30.56
C LEU A 135 -10.90 -16.07 29.13
N LYS A 136 -11.11 -14.76 28.98
CA LYS A 136 -10.81 -13.98 27.78
C LYS A 136 -9.31 -13.99 27.48
N THR A 137 -8.95 -13.89 26.21
CA THR A 137 -7.58 -14.12 25.70
C THR A 137 -6.50 -13.29 26.39
N TYR A 138 -6.72 -11.99 26.61
CA TYR A 138 -5.78 -11.10 27.31
C TYR A 138 -5.49 -11.57 28.74
N ARG A 139 -6.55 -11.85 29.52
CA ARG A 139 -6.40 -12.34 30.90
C ARG A 139 -5.80 -13.73 30.95
N LEU A 140 -6.17 -14.61 30.00
CA LEU A 140 -5.60 -15.94 29.88
C LEU A 140 -4.08 -15.90 29.69
N VAL A 141 -3.60 -15.08 28.76
CA VAL A 141 -2.17 -14.93 28.49
C VAL A 141 -1.44 -14.32 29.67
N GLU A 142 -2.02 -13.34 30.35
CA GLU A 142 -1.45 -12.77 31.58
C GLU A 142 -1.25 -13.84 32.67
N VAL A 143 -2.26 -14.69 32.90
CA VAL A 143 -2.19 -15.80 33.86
C VAL A 143 -1.13 -16.83 33.45
N LEU A 144 -1.06 -17.19 32.16
CA LEU A 144 -0.07 -18.14 31.65
C LEU A 144 1.36 -17.57 31.74
N ALA A 145 1.55 -16.30 31.41
CA ALA A 145 2.85 -15.63 31.54
C ALA A 145 3.35 -15.64 32.99
N GLY A 146 2.47 -15.53 33.98
CA GLY A 146 2.83 -15.66 35.40
C GLY A 146 3.22 -17.08 35.85
N LYS A 147 2.81 -18.12 35.11
CA LYS A 147 3.09 -19.54 35.44
C LYS A 147 4.39 -20.07 34.79
N HIS A 148 4.96 -19.37 33.81
CA HIS A 148 6.11 -19.83 33.05
C HIS A 148 7.27 -18.82 33.13
N ALA A 149 8.48 -19.30 33.39
CA ALA A 149 9.67 -18.45 33.37
C ALA A 149 10.00 -18.00 31.92
N GLY A 150 10.50 -16.78 31.75
CA GLY A 150 10.93 -16.27 30.44
C GLY A 150 9.82 -15.56 29.64
N LYS A 151 9.93 -15.58 28.31
CA LYS A 151 8.98 -14.95 27.36
C LYS A 151 8.43 -16.01 26.41
N PRO A 152 7.48 -16.87 26.85
CA PRO A 152 6.92 -17.91 26.00
C PRO A 152 6.09 -17.31 24.85
N ALA A 153 5.95 -18.05 23.75
CA ALA A 153 4.85 -17.81 22.82
C ALA A 153 3.62 -18.55 23.31
N VAL A 154 2.44 -17.93 23.22
CA VAL A 154 1.18 -18.56 23.56
C VAL A 154 0.27 -18.56 22.34
N ILE A 155 -0.27 -19.74 22.03
CA ILE A 155 -1.36 -19.95 21.06
C ILE A 155 -2.58 -20.34 21.89
N CYS A 156 -3.72 -19.67 21.74
CA CYS A 156 -4.86 -19.89 22.63
C CYS A 156 -6.20 -19.61 21.96
N ILE A 157 -7.26 -19.98 22.66
CA ILE A 157 -8.65 -19.67 22.30
C ILE A 157 -9.32 -18.87 23.42
N GLY A 158 -10.24 -17.98 23.03
CA GLY A 158 -11.17 -17.33 23.96
C GLY A 158 -12.42 -18.16 24.22
N PRO A 159 -13.41 -17.59 24.93
CA PRO A 159 -14.71 -18.21 25.18
C PRO A 159 -15.43 -18.73 23.92
N ALA A 160 -15.28 -18.08 22.76
CA ALA A 160 -15.90 -18.54 21.52
C ALA A 160 -15.37 -19.90 21.07
N GLY A 161 -14.06 -20.13 21.19
CA GLY A 161 -13.45 -21.42 20.89
C GLY A 161 -13.90 -22.51 21.86
N GLU A 162 -14.00 -22.21 23.15
CA GLU A 162 -14.53 -23.15 24.16
C GLU A 162 -15.98 -23.56 23.88
N ARG A 163 -16.79 -22.62 23.39
CA ARG A 163 -18.20 -22.84 23.00
C ARG A 163 -18.35 -23.44 21.60
N LEU A 164 -17.23 -23.73 20.92
CA LEU A 164 -17.18 -24.30 19.58
C LEU A 164 -17.90 -23.45 18.52
N SER A 165 -17.95 -22.13 18.72
CA SER A 165 -18.59 -21.20 17.79
C SER A 165 -17.90 -21.25 16.42
N ARG A 166 -18.66 -21.35 15.34
CA ARG A 166 -18.06 -21.57 14.00
C ARG A 166 -17.15 -20.44 13.54
N ALA A 167 -17.33 -19.21 14.02
CA ALA A 167 -16.45 -18.06 13.73
C ALA A 167 -15.28 -17.90 14.72
N ALA A 168 -15.01 -18.88 15.59
CA ALA A 168 -13.94 -18.78 16.58
C ALA A 168 -12.55 -18.77 15.92
N SER A 169 -11.72 -17.82 16.35
CA SER A 169 -10.32 -17.66 15.93
C SER A 169 -9.35 -18.39 16.87
N VAL A 170 -8.12 -18.58 16.39
CA VAL A 170 -6.97 -18.92 17.24
C VAL A 170 -6.11 -17.68 17.42
N SER A 171 -5.92 -17.25 18.66
CA SER A 171 -5.14 -16.07 19.02
C SER A 171 -3.73 -16.44 19.45
N LEU A 172 -2.76 -15.63 19.06
CA LEU A 172 -1.33 -15.84 19.26
C LEU A 172 -0.72 -14.57 19.85
N THR A 173 0.25 -14.76 20.74
CA THR A 173 1.02 -13.63 21.24
C THR A 173 1.96 -13.07 20.19
N ASP A 174 2.15 -11.76 20.20
CA ASP A 174 3.25 -11.13 19.50
C ASP A 174 4.56 -11.17 20.31
N MET A 175 5.60 -10.47 19.85
CA MET A 175 6.91 -10.47 20.50
C MET A 175 6.95 -9.77 21.88
N TYR A 176 5.88 -9.08 22.26
CA TYR A 176 5.71 -8.42 23.55
C TYR A 176 4.71 -9.14 24.47
N GLY A 177 4.10 -10.23 23.99
CA GLY A 177 3.15 -11.02 24.77
C GLY A 177 1.69 -10.57 24.59
N ASP A 178 1.39 -9.67 23.66
CA ASP A 178 0.01 -9.24 23.39
C ASP A 178 -0.70 -10.28 22.48
N PRO A 179 -1.86 -10.83 22.87
CA PRO A 179 -2.56 -11.89 22.12
C PRO A 179 -3.42 -11.41 20.94
N SER A 180 -3.09 -10.29 20.31
CA SER A 180 -3.84 -9.71 19.18
C SER A 180 -3.50 -10.29 17.80
N ARG A 181 -2.58 -11.26 17.69
CA ARG A 181 -2.31 -11.93 16.40
C ARG A 181 -3.29 -13.06 16.23
N ASN A 182 -4.05 -13.06 15.13
CA ASN A 182 -5.10 -14.06 14.95
C ASN A 182 -4.85 -14.87 13.69
N ALA A 183 -4.80 -16.19 13.84
CA ALA A 183 -5.20 -17.10 12.78
C ALA A 183 -6.73 -17.11 12.76
N GLY A 184 -7.29 -16.05 12.18
CA GLY A 184 -8.68 -15.64 12.39
C GLY A 184 -9.71 -16.58 11.78
N ARG A 185 -9.48 -16.97 10.53
CA ARG A 185 -10.57 -17.33 9.62
C ARG A 185 -10.88 -18.82 9.60
N GLY A 186 -12.13 -19.14 9.25
CA GLY A 186 -12.56 -20.51 8.96
C GLY A 186 -12.77 -21.39 10.20
N GLY A 187 -12.85 -20.82 11.40
CA GLY A 187 -13.37 -21.52 12.59
C GLY A 187 -12.39 -22.49 13.26
N LEU A 188 -11.09 -22.30 13.06
CA LEU A 188 -10.07 -23.18 13.63
C LEU A 188 -9.99 -23.05 15.17
N GLY A 189 -10.48 -21.96 15.75
CA GLY A 189 -10.65 -21.82 17.21
C GLY A 189 -11.64 -22.84 17.78
N ALA A 190 -12.71 -23.14 17.06
CA ALA A 190 -13.65 -24.19 17.45
C ALA A 190 -13.04 -25.58 17.28
N VAL A 191 -12.22 -25.80 16.25
CA VAL A 191 -11.46 -27.05 16.10
C VAL A 191 -10.52 -27.24 17.28
N MET A 192 -9.77 -26.21 17.68
CA MET A 192 -8.91 -26.23 18.86
C MET A 192 -9.70 -26.49 20.16
N GLY A 193 -10.85 -25.83 20.32
CA GLY A 193 -11.77 -26.08 21.44
C GLY A 193 -12.35 -27.49 21.49
N SER A 194 -12.64 -28.10 20.33
CA SER A 194 -13.14 -29.49 20.24
C SER A 194 -12.12 -30.52 20.75
N LYS A 195 -10.83 -30.15 20.75
CA LYS A 195 -9.73 -30.94 21.32
C LYS A 195 -9.49 -30.62 22.80
N GLY A 196 -10.34 -29.80 23.43
CA GLY A 196 -10.16 -29.32 24.80
C GLY A 196 -8.89 -28.51 25.01
N LEU A 197 -8.24 -28.05 23.94
CA LEU A 197 -6.96 -27.38 24.04
C LEU A 197 -7.19 -25.89 24.26
N LYS A 198 -7.06 -25.42 25.50
CA LYS A 198 -7.26 -24.01 25.85
C LYS A 198 -6.07 -23.15 25.40
N ALA A 199 -4.86 -23.69 25.52
CA ALA A 199 -3.64 -23.01 25.11
C ALA A 199 -2.50 -23.97 24.75
N VAL A 200 -1.56 -23.49 23.94
CA VAL A 200 -0.23 -24.05 23.71
C VAL A 200 0.79 -23.02 24.15
N VAL A 201 1.66 -23.38 25.09
CA VAL A 201 2.77 -22.57 25.59
C VAL A 201 4.07 -23.13 25.03
N ILE A 202 4.82 -22.29 24.31
CA ILE A 202 6.06 -22.68 23.63
C ILE A 202 7.21 -21.88 24.21
N ASP A 203 8.16 -22.58 24.82
CA ASP A 203 9.37 -22.00 25.40
C ASP A 203 10.63 -22.59 24.74
N ASP A 204 11.39 -21.73 24.06
CA ASP A 204 12.65 -22.09 23.40
C ASP A 204 13.89 -21.78 24.26
N ALA A 205 13.72 -21.49 25.55
CA ALA A 205 14.83 -21.26 26.45
C ALA A 205 15.79 -22.46 26.50
N GLY A 206 17.05 -22.22 26.15
CA GLY A 206 18.08 -23.26 26.10
C GLY A 206 17.90 -24.28 24.96
N ALA A 207 17.08 -23.98 23.96
CA ALA A 207 16.96 -24.79 22.76
C ALA A 207 18.32 -24.90 22.03
N PRO A 208 18.60 -26.01 21.32
CA PRO A 208 19.88 -26.25 20.65
C PRO A 208 20.18 -25.26 19.51
N GLY A 209 19.20 -24.44 19.12
CA GLY A 209 19.33 -23.52 18.00
C GLY A 209 19.07 -24.24 16.67
N MET A 210 19.69 -23.76 15.60
CA MET A 210 19.48 -24.29 14.27
C MET A 210 20.78 -24.54 13.54
N GLU A 211 20.80 -25.63 12.77
CA GLU A 211 21.89 -25.95 11.86
C GLU A 211 21.69 -25.24 10.51
N MET A 212 22.80 -24.73 9.96
CA MET A 212 22.88 -24.08 8.66
C MET A 212 23.93 -24.81 7.83
N ALA A 213 23.58 -25.25 6.62
CA ALA A 213 24.50 -25.91 5.72
C ALA A 213 25.56 -24.94 5.15
N ASP A 214 25.18 -23.68 4.89
CA ASP A 214 26.06 -22.61 4.43
C ASP A 214 25.70 -21.27 5.11
N ASP A 215 26.42 -20.94 6.18
CA ASP A 215 26.21 -19.72 6.97
C ASP A 215 26.61 -18.44 6.22
N ARG A 216 27.58 -18.50 5.30
CA ARG A 216 27.99 -17.34 4.51
C ARG A 216 26.91 -16.98 3.50
N LEU A 217 26.46 -17.96 2.72
CA LEU A 217 25.36 -17.78 1.77
C LEU A 217 24.12 -17.21 2.45
N TYR A 218 23.77 -17.74 3.63
CA TYR A 218 22.65 -17.24 4.43
C TYR A 218 22.83 -15.76 4.80
N LYS A 219 23.98 -15.38 5.38
CA LYS A 219 24.23 -14.00 5.84
C LYS A 219 24.22 -12.99 4.70
N ASP A 220 24.87 -13.31 3.58
CA ASP A 220 24.93 -12.44 2.41
C ASP A 220 23.52 -12.25 1.82
N THR A 221 22.78 -13.35 1.64
CA THR A 221 21.39 -13.32 1.13
C THR A 221 20.46 -12.51 2.03
N VAL A 222 20.55 -12.69 3.36
CA VAL A 222 19.72 -11.93 4.30
C VAL A 222 20.07 -10.45 4.28
N LYS A 223 21.36 -10.10 4.21
CA LYS A 223 21.80 -8.70 4.15
C LYS A 223 21.22 -8.01 2.91
N ASP A 224 21.34 -8.63 1.74
CA ASP A 224 20.85 -8.09 0.47
C ASP A 224 19.31 -7.99 0.45
N TRP A 225 18.62 -8.95 1.05
CA TRP A 225 17.17 -8.91 1.15
C TRP A 225 16.65 -7.84 2.12
N ILE A 226 17.35 -7.61 3.24
CA ILE A 226 17.01 -6.49 4.15
C ILE A 226 17.14 -5.16 3.40
N ASP A 227 18.20 -5.00 2.61
CA ASP A 227 18.39 -3.80 1.79
C ASP A 227 17.26 -3.63 0.78
N THR A 228 16.89 -4.71 0.08
CA THR A 228 15.74 -4.75 -0.83
C THR A 228 14.45 -4.28 -0.15
N LEU A 229 14.12 -4.82 1.02
CA LEU A 229 12.88 -4.49 1.74
C LEU A 229 12.86 -3.05 2.24
N ARG A 230 14.01 -2.48 2.64
CA ARG A 230 14.10 -1.10 3.10
C ARG A 230 13.88 -0.09 1.99
N HIS A 231 14.25 -0.44 0.75
CA HIS A 231 14.12 0.41 -0.44
C HIS A 231 12.86 0.11 -1.26
N ASP A 232 11.98 -0.78 -0.78
CA ASP A 232 10.71 -1.09 -1.44
C ASP A 232 9.60 -0.13 -0.95
N ILE A 233 8.92 0.50 -1.91
CA ILE A 233 7.87 1.51 -1.63
C ILE A 233 6.73 0.93 -0.80
N ASN A 234 6.23 -0.26 -1.17
CA ASN A 234 5.10 -0.87 -0.48
C ASN A 234 5.47 -1.23 0.96
N CYS A 235 6.67 -1.80 1.14
CA CYS A 235 7.20 -2.07 2.48
C CYS A 235 7.30 -0.78 3.31
N GLY A 236 7.79 0.32 2.73
CA GLY A 236 7.85 1.64 3.37
C GLY A 236 6.49 2.21 3.76
N LEU A 237 5.47 2.06 2.91
CA LEU A 237 4.08 2.46 3.21
C LEU A 237 3.53 1.67 4.40
N PHE A 238 3.72 0.35 4.41
CA PHE A 238 3.34 -0.50 5.54
C PHE A 238 4.08 -0.14 6.83
N SER A 239 5.38 0.16 6.78
CA SER A 239 6.15 0.60 7.94
C SER A 239 5.67 1.91 8.53
N LYS A 240 5.12 2.78 7.69
CA LYS A 240 4.73 4.13 8.09
C LYS A 240 3.31 4.21 8.60
N PHE A 241 2.37 3.54 7.93
CA PHE A 241 0.94 3.74 8.14
C PHE A 241 0.22 2.44 8.54
N GLY A 242 0.94 1.32 8.64
CA GLY A 242 0.34 0.00 8.79
C GLY A 242 -0.51 -0.37 7.57
N THR A 243 -1.30 -1.44 7.67
CA THR A 243 -2.29 -1.75 6.62
C THR A 243 -3.38 -0.69 6.42
N PRO A 244 -3.74 0.18 7.40
CA PRO A 244 -4.66 1.30 7.17
C PRO A 244 -4.29 2.27 6.03
N HIS A 245 -3.04 2.26 5.53
CA HIS A 245 -2.66 2.99 4.32
C HIS A 245 -3.56 2.69 3.11
N ALA A 246 -4.17 1.51 3.08
CA ALA A 246 -5.04 1.08 1.99
C ALA A 246 -6.41 1.80 1.96
N VAL A 247 -6.88 2.35 3.09
CA VAL A 247 -8.25 2.89 3.24
C VAL A 247 -8.58 3.95 2.18
N ALA A 248 -7.70 4.95 2.01
CA ALA A 248 -7.93 6.01 1.03
C ALA A 248 -7.92 5.46 -0.40
N GLN A 249 -6.95 4.62 -0.75
CA GLN A 249 -6.85 4.03 -2.09
C GLN A 249 -8.10 3.20 -2.41
N LEU A 250 -8.51 2.30 -1.51
CA LEU A 250 -9.59 1.35 -1.75
C LEU A 250 -10.96 2.01 -1.76
N THR A 251 -11.17 3.04 -0.94
CA THR A 251 -12.38 3.87 -0.97
C THR A 251 -12.49 4.61 -2.31
N ASN A 252 -11.40 5.19 -2.80
CA ASN A 252 -11.38 5.95 -4.06
C ASN A 252 -11.49 5.06 -5.31
N GLN A 253 -11.01 3.83 -5.23
CA GLN A 253 -11.23 2.78 -6.23
C GLN A 253 -12.65 2.21 -6.18
N GLY A 254 -13.42 2.52 -5.13
CA GLY A 254 -14.78 2.04 -4.96
C GLY A 254 -14.86 0.55 -4.59
N THR A 255 -13.90 0.03 -3.83
CA THR A 255 -13.82 -1.40 -3.47
C THR A 255 -13.94 -1.67 -1.97
N MET A 256 -13.98 -0.64 -1.13
CA MET A 256 -14.04 -0.80 0.33
C MET A 256 -15.49 -0.95 0.78
N PRO A 257 -15.88 -2.03 1.46
CA PRO A 257 -17.27 -2.21 1.91
C PRO A 257 -17.73 -1.09 2.84
N GLY A 258 -18.88 -0.50 2.50
CA GLY A 258 -19.62 0.47 3.31
C GLY A 258 -21.06 0.02 3.51
N ASP A 259 -21.60 0.31 4.70
CA ASP A 259 -23.04 0.22 5.01
C ASP A 259 -23.67 -1.16 4.68
N GLY A 260 -23.04 -2.25 5.12
CA GLY A 260 -23.49 -3.61 4.87
C GLY A 260 -23.29 -4.02 3.42
N TYR A 261 -22.11 -3.73 2.86
CA TYR A 261 -21.79 -3.95 1.44
C TYR A 261 -22.77 -3.23 0.49
N HIS A 262 -23.37 -2.10 0.88
CA HIS A 262 -24.20 -1.29 0.00
C HIS A 262 -23.43 -0.14 -0.68
N SER A 263 -22.19 0.10 -0.27
CA SER A 263 -21.29 1.09 -0.89
C SER A 263 -19.88 0.52 -1.06
N GLY A 264 -19.19 0.94 -2.14
CA GLY A 264 -17.76 0.71 -2.33
C GLY A 264 -16.88 1.90 -1.91
N SER A 265 -17.53 3.02 -1.58
CA SER A 265 -16.90 4.29 -1.21
C SER A 265 -17.58 4.86 0.04
N PRO A 266 -17.34 4.30 1.23
CA PRO A 266 -18.02 4.70 2.46
C PRO A 266 -17.76 6.16 2.81
N GLY A 267 -18.78 6.84 3.33
CA GLY A 267 -18.66 8.20 3.85
C GLY A 267 -17.81 8.27 5.12
N GLY A 268 -17.22 9.44 5.41
CA GLY A 268 -16.46 9.66 6.63
C GLY A 268 -15.09 8.95 6.71
N TYR A 269 -14.70 8.18 5.69
CA TYR A 269 -13.47 7.36 5.69
C TYR A 269 -12.17 8.12 5.98
N ILE A 270 -12.15 9.45 5.82
CA ILE A 270 -10.98 10.32 6.08
C ILE A 270 -10.48 10.16 7.52
N SER A 271 -11.37 10.01 8.51
CA SER A 271 -10.99 9.84 9.92
C SER A 271 -10.27 8.52 10.21
N VAL A 272 -10.39 7.54 9.32
CA VAL A 272 -9.82 6.19 9.46
C VAL A 272 -8.76 5.88 8.40
N THR A 273 -8.24 6.89 7.67
CA THR A 273 -7.11 6.66 6.76
C THR A 273 -5.81 6.39 7.50
N GLY A 274 -4.82 5.81 6.82
CA GLY A 274 -3.49 5.58 7.38
C GLY A 274 -2.85 6.85 7.98
N GLU A 275 -3.03 8.01 7.35
CA GLU A 275 -2.54 9.29 7.84
C GLU A 275 -3.25 9.72 9.13
N SER A 276 -4.57 9.60 9.19
CA SER A 276 -5.38 9.95 10.36
C SER A 276 -5.07 9.03 11.54
N ILE A 277 -5.02 7.72 11.30
CA ILE A 277 -4.66 6.74 12.33
C ILE A 277 -3.23 6.98 12.83
N GLN A 278 -2.27 7.20 11.93
CA GLN A 278 -0.89 7.49 12.33
C GLN A 278 -0.80 8.77 13.17
N LYS A 279 -1.54 9.82 12.81
CA LYS A 279 -1.61 11.07 13.60
C LYS A 279 -2.11 10.80 15.02
N ILE A 280 -3.22 10.06 15.14
CA ILE A 280 -3.80 9.71 16.45
C ILE A 280 -2.81 8.88 17.27
N VAL A 281 -2.21 7.85 16.67
CA VAL A 281 -1.22 6.99 17.32
C VAL A 281 -0.05 7.82 17.84
N PHE A 282 0.47 8.76 17.04
CA PHE A 282 1.56 9.64 17.46
C PHE A 282 1.14 10.57 18.62
N GLU A 283 0.01 11.27 18.50
CA GLU A 283 -0.47 12.25 19.49
C GLU A 283 -0.78 11.61 20.84
N ARG A 284 -1.27 10.37 20.84
CA ARG A 284 -1.70 9.63 22.04
C ARG A 284 -0.61 8.69 22.59
N GLY A 285 0.62 8.73 22.08
CA GLY A 285 1.74 7.93 22.58
C GLY A 285 1.71 6.44 22.20
N GLY A 286 0.93 6.09 21.18
CA GLY A 286 0.98 4.78 20.53
C GLY A 286 2.22 4.59 19.68
N TRP A 287 2.35 3.41 19.07
CA TRP A 287 3.56 3.05 18.34
C TRP A 287 3.33 1.90 17.35
N MET A 288 4.31 1.67 16.48
CA MET A 288 4.31 0.58 15.51
C MET A 288 5.50 -0.37 15.73
N HIS A 289 5.30 -1.65 15.43
CA HIS A 289 6.33 -2.67 15.63
C HIS A 289 6.19 -3.88 14.70
N GLY A 290 7.22 -4.74 14.70
CA GLY A 290 7.19 -6.04 14.02
C GLY A 290 6.27 -7.03 14.70
N CYS A 291 5.48 -7.81 13.95
CA CYS A 291 4.66 -8.88 14.52
C CYS A 291 5.50 -10.03 15.11
N MET A 292 6.74 -10.19 14.65
CA MET A 292 7.66 -11.24 15.05
C MET A 292 9.12 -10.74 15.02
N PRO A 293 10.03 -11.38 15.78
CA PRO A 293 11.46 -11.12 15.71
C PRO A 293 12.00 -11.13 14.26
N GLY A 294 12.78 -10.11 13.91
CA GLY A 294 13.40 -9.98 12.57
C GLY A 294 12.51 -9.35 11.50
N CYS A 295 11.25 -8.99 11.80
CA CYS A 295 10.40 -8.27 10.86
C CYS A 295 10.92 -6.85 10.60
N VAL A 296 11.34 -6.56 9.36
CA VAL A 296 11.83 -5.24 8.95
C VAL A 296 10.69 -4.27 8.60
N VAL A 297 9.54 -4.79 8.16
CA VAL A 297 8.40 -3.97 7.74
C VAL A 297 7.68 -3.31 8.92
N GLN A 298 7.59 -3.94 10.09
CA GLN A 298 7.06 -3.32 11.32
C GLN A 298 5.68 -2.63 11.21
N CYS A 299 4.76 -3.24 10.44
CA CYS A 299 3.47 -2.63 10.14
C CYS A 299 2.40 -2.74 11.23
N SER A 300 2.68 -3.37 12.37
CA SER A 300 1.68 -3.56 13.41
C SER A 300 1.48 -2.29 14.23
N ILE A 301 0.26 -1.78 14.26
CA ILE A 301 -0.13 -0.63 15.07
C ILE A 301 -0.57 -1.08 16.46
N SER A 302 0.04 -0.49 17.50
CA SER A 302 -0.45 -0.49 18.87
C SER A 302 -1.21 0.82 19.10
N TYR A 303 -2.53 0.71 19.11
CA TYR A 303 -3.47 1.83 19.13
C TYR A 303 -3.88 2.16 20.58
N PRO A 304 -3.62 3.40 21.04
CA PRO A 304 -3.99 3.86 22.38
C PRO A 304 -5.38 4.50 22.42
N ASP A 305 -6.02 4.46 23.59
CA ASP A 305 -7.24 5.23 23.87
C ASP A 305 -6.97 6.74 23.99
N ALA A 306 -8.04 7.52 24.17
CA ALA A 306 -7.97 8.98 24.29
C ALA A 306 -7.10 9.46 25.47
N GLU A 307 -6.92 8.62 26.50
CA GLU A 307 -6.05 8.88 27.66
C GLU A 307 -4.61 8.37 27.47
N GLY A 308 -4.28 7.80 26.29
CA GLY A 308 -2.95 7.27 25.97
C GLY A 308 -2.69 5.86 26.52
N ARG A 309 -3.71 5.17 27.05
CA ARG A 309 -3.57 3.80 27.57
C ARG A 309 -3.66 2.79 26.42
N PRO A 310 -2.94 1.66 26.48
CA PRO A 310 -3.05 0.62 25.45
C PRO A 310 -4.49 0.11 25.32
N MET A 311 -5.10 0.29 24.14
CA MET A 311 -6.45 -0.22 23.87
C MET A 311 -6.39 -1.55 23.12
N VAL A 312 -5.76 -1.53 21.95
CA VAL A 312 -5.69 -2.69 21.06
C VAL A 312 -4.41 -2.66 20.23
N SER A 313 -3.90 -3.85 19.93
CA SER A 313 -2.76 -4.03 19.03
C SER A 313 -3.21 -4.66 17.72
N ALA A 314 -2.35 -4.63 16.69
CA ALA A 314 -2.69 -5.07 15.34
C ALA A 314 -3.91 -4.34 14.76
N TYR A 315 -4.00 -3.01 14.94
CA TYR A 315 -5.08 -2.22 14.36
C TYR A 315 -4.95 -2.19 12.82
N GLU A 316 -5.74 -3.03 12.14
CA GLU A 316 -5.56 -3.38 10.72
C GLU A 316 -6.65 -2.81 9.81
N TYR A 317 -6.36 -2.72 8.52
CA TYR A 317 -7.33 -2.38 7.47
C TYR A 317 -8.64 -3.18 7.57
N GLU A 318 -8.57 -4.51 7.73
CA GLU A 318 -9.75 -5.36 7.80
C GLU A 318 -10.62 -5.05 9.03
N ALA A 319 -10.03 -4.63 10.15
CA ALA A 319 -10.79 -4.15 11.31
C ALA A 319 -11.55 -2.86 10.97
N ILE A 320 -10.89 -1.91 10.30
CA ILE A 320 -11.51 -0.67 9.84
C ILE A 320 -12.64 -0.94 8.85
N ALA A 321 -12.41 -1.83 7.87
CA ALA A 321 -13.40 -2.13 6.85
C ALA A 321 -14.60 -2.88 7.46
N MET A 322 -14.36 -3.95 8.22
CA MET A 322 -15.42 -4.89 8.61
C MET A 322 -16.14 -4.52 9.89
N LEU A 323 -15.44 -3.94 10.88
CA LEU A 323 -16.04 -3.45 12.13
C LEU A 323 -16.30 -1.95 12.11
N GLY A 324 -15.81 -1.24 11.09
CA GLY A 324 -16.01 0.18 10.89
C GLY A 324 -16.97 0.48 9.74
N THR A 325 -16.42 0.72 8.56
CA THR A 325 -17.18 1.28 7.43
C THR A 325 -18.32 0.39 6.96
N ASN A 326 -18.15 -0.94 6.99
CA ASN A 326 -19.22 -1.88 6.69
C ASN A 326 -20.38 -1.81 7.69
N LEU A 327 -20.14 -1.31 8.91
CA LEU A 327 -21.18 -1.05 9.91
C LEU A 327 -21.65 0.40 9.91
N GLY A 328 -21.21 1.23 8.96
CA GLY A 328 -21.49 2.68 8.91
C GLY A 328 -20.71 3.49 9.96
N LEU A 329 -19.65 2.93 10.55
CA LEU A 329 -18.83 3.57 11.57
C LEU A 329 -17.52 4.09 10.97
N ALA A 330 -17.16 5.32 11.34
CA ALA A 330 -15.88 5.95 10.97
C ALA A 330 -15.16 6.56 12.18
N ASP A 331 -15.50 6.14 13.40
CA ASP A 331 -14.76 6.50 14.62
C ASP A 331 -13.66 5.46 14.89
N PRO A 332 -12.36 5.84 14.82
CA PRO A 332 -11.26 4.96 15.15
C PRO A 332 -11.36 4.31 16.54
N ASP A 333 -11.88 5.03 17.54
CA ASP A 333 -11.96 4.53 18.92
C ASP A 333 -13.08 3.47 19.05
N ALA A 334 -14.21 3.69 18.37
CA ALA A 334 -15.30 2.70 18.27
C ALA A 334 -14.84 1.40 17.62
N ILE A 335 -14.12 1.50 16.50
CA ILE A 335 -13.54 0.34 15.80
C ILE A 335 -12.55 -0.38 16.71
N GLY A 336 -11.72 0.36 17.45
CA GLY A 336 -10.78 -0.19 18.42
C GLY A 336 -11.46 -1.01 19.52
N ARG A 337 -12.59 -0.52 20.05
CA ARG A 337 -13.41 -1.22 21.06
C ARG A 337 -14.06 -2.49 20.51
N LEU A 338 -14.65 -2.44 19.32
CA LEU A 338 -15.22 -3.62 18.65
C LEU A 338 -14.15 -4.67 18.36
N LYS A 339 -12.98 -4.25 17.89
CA LYS A 339 -11.83 -5.14 17.67
C LYS A 339 -11.40 -5.80 18.97
N ARG A 340 -11.26 -5.02 20.05
CA ARG A 340 -10.88 -5.53 21.37
C ARG A 340 -11.87 -6.59 21.87
N ALA A 341 -13.18 -6.39 21.65
CA ALA A 341 -14.20 -7.37 22.00
C ALA A 341 -14.04 -8.68 21.20
N CYS A 342 -13.75 -8.60 19.90
CA CYS A 342 -13.47 -9.78 19.08
C CYS A 342 -12.22 -10.53 19.55
N ASP A 343 -11.12 -9.81 19.83
CA ASP A 343 -9.87 -10.41 20.32
C ASP A 343 -10.07 -11.09 21.69
N GLU A 344 -10.78 -10.47 22.62
CA GLU A 344 -11.05 -11.03 23.96
C GLU A 344 -11.88 -12.31 23.91
N LEU A 345 -12.89 -12.34 23.04
CA LEU A 345 -13.76 -13.50 22.87
C LEU A 345 -13.11 -14.61 22.01
N GLY A 346 -12.10 -14.27 21.21
CA GLY A 346 -11.45 -15.17 20.26
C GLY A 346 -12.31 -15.40 19.02
N LEU A 347 -12.68 -14.32 18.32
CA LEU A 347 -13.55 -14.32 17.15
C LEU A 347 -12.85 -13.79 15.89
N ASP A 348 -13.24 -14.29 14.71
CA ASP A 348 -12.91 -13.71 13.42
C ASP A 348 -13.65 -12.38 13.21
N LEU A 349 -12.94 -11.26 13.29
CA LEU A 349 -13.53 -9.93 13.13
C LEU A 349 -14.19 -9.71 11.76
N ILE A 350 -13.75 -10.41 10.70
CA ILE A 350 -14.33 -10.27 9.36
C ILE A 350 -15.70 -10.92 9.35
N GLU A 351 -15.76 -12.14 9.89
CA GLU A 351 -17.00 -12.92 9.99
C GLU A 351 -18.01 -12.22 10.90
N ILE A 352 -17.56 -11.68 12.05
CA ILE A 352 -18.41 -10.92 12.97
C ILE A 352 -18.88 -9.60 12.37
N GLY A 353 -18.01 -8.81 11.74
CA GLY A 353 -18.43 -7.58 11.06
C GLY A 353 -19.50 -7.83 9.99
N SER A 354 -19.37 -8.93 9.26
CA SER A 354 -20.35 -9.36 8.26
C SER A 354 -21.67 -9.84 8.90
N ALA A 355 -21.61 -10.63 9.96
CA ALA A 355 -22.78 -11.07 10.73
C ALA A 355 -23.55 -9.89 11.35
N LEU A 356 -22.83 -8.89 11.89
CA LEU A 356 -23.41 -7.67 12.40
C LEU A 356 -24.11 -6.86 11.30
N SER A 357 -23.54 -6.76 10.09
CA SER A 357 -24.25 -6.11 8.97
C SER A 357 -25.54 -6.82 8.57
N VAL A 358 -25.57 -8.17 8.62
CA VAL A 358 -26.79 -8.94 8.40
C VAL A 358 -27.82 -8.71 9.51
N ALA A 359 -27.36 -8.59 10.77
CA ALA A 359 -28.23 -8.23 11.89
C ALA A 359 -28.82 -6.82 11.72
N ALA A 360 -28.05 -5.88 11.16
CA ALA A 360 -28.56 -4.55 10.81
C ALA A 360 -29.61 -4.61 9.69
N GLU A 361 -29.38 -5.41 8.65
CA GLU A 361 -30.34 -5.64 7.56
C GLU A 361 -31.66 -6.24 8.08
N ALA A 362 -31.59 -7.10 9.09
CA ALA A 362 -32.76 -7.65 9.79
C ALA A 362 -33.42 -6.68 10.80
N GLY A 363 -32.94 -5.44 10.93
CA GLY A 363 -33.45 -4.44 11.85
C GLY A 363 -33.15 -4.71 13.33
N ARG A 364 -32.15 -5.55 13.65
CA ARG A 364 -31.71 -5.80 15.04
C ARG A 364 -30.79 -4.70 15.59
N MET A 365 -30.15 -3.95 14.70
CA MET A 365 -29.34 -2.78 15.03
C MET A 365 -29.38 -1.76 13.88
N ALA A 366 -29.08 -0.50 14.17
CA ALA A 366 -28.90 0.52 13.14
C ALA A 366 -27.42 0.59 12.72
N LEU A 367 -27.17 0.78 11.41
CA LEU A 367 -25.83 1.14 10.93
C LEU A 367 -25.43 2.52 11.49
N GLY A 368 -24.14 2.70 11.80
CA GLY A 368 -23.60 3.90 12.41
C GLY A 368 -23.82 4.02 13.93
N ASP A 369 -24.51 3.07 14.57
CA ASP A 369 -24.72 3.03 16.02
C ASP A 369 -23.74 2.06 16.69
N GLU A 370 -22.62 2.60 17.20
CA GLU A 370 -21.64 1.84 17.96
C GLU A 370 -22.27 1.15 19.18
N GLY A 371 -23.15 1.85 19.90
CA GLY A 371 -23.79 1.31 21.09
C GLY A 371 -24.63 0.08 20.77
N ALA A 372 -25.31 0.06 19.62
CA ALA A 372 -26.04 -1.11 19.14
C ALA A 372 -25.10 -2.25 18.74
N ALA A 373 -24.02 -1.97 18.02
CA ALA A 373 -23.01 -2.97 17.68
C ALA A 373 -22.39 -3.62 18.93
N MET A 374 -22.04 -2.82 19.95
CA MET A 374 -21.52 -3.32 21.21
C MET A 374 -22.56 -4.13 22.01
N ARG A 375 -23.86 -3.81 21.92
CA ARG A 375 -24.92 -4.66 22.49
C ARG A 375 -24.98 -6.01 21.80
N MET A 376 -24.81 -6.08 20.48
CA MET A 376 -24.73 -7.36 19.76
C MET A 376 -23.49 -8.17 20.17
N MET A 377 -22.35 -7.51 20.39
CA MET A 377 -21.17 -8.19 20.96
C MET A 377 -21.44 -8.72 22.36
N ALA A 378 -22.21 -8.01 23.18
CA ALA A 378 -22.64 -8.48 24.49
C ALA A 378 -23.59 -9.69 24.41
N GLU A 379 -24.44 -9.79 23.38
CA GLU A 379 -25.25 -11.01 23.14
C GLU A 379 -24.34 -12.23 22.91
N ILE A 380 -23.26 -12.06 22.13
CA ILE A 380 -22.25 -13.12 21.91
C ILE A 380 -21.55 -13.49 23.22
N GLU A 381 -21.14 -12.49 24.00
CA GLU A 381 -20.48 -12.72 25.29
C GLU A 381 -21.39 -13.50 26.25
N ASN A 382 -22.65 -13.08 26.37
CA ASN A 382 -23.68 -13.66 27.25
C ASN A 382 -24.28 -14.97 26.73
N ASP A 383 -23.85 -15.47 25.56
CA ASP A 383 -24.28 -16.74 24.98
C ASP A 383 -25.81 -16.85 24.79
N THR A 384 -26.45 -15.75 24.42
CA THR A 384 -27.88 -15.74 24.07
C THR A 384 -28.12 -16.48 22.76
N GLU A 385 -29.38 -16.78 22.41
CA GLU A 385 -29.71 -17.43 21.12
C GLU A 385 -29.22 -16.60 19.92
N LEU A 386 -29.42 -15.28 19.96
CA LEU A 386 -28.92 -14.37 18.94
C LEU A 386 -27.38 -14.31 18.95
N GLY A 387 -26.77 -14.24 20.14
CA GLY A 387 -25.32 -14.26 20.30
C GLY A 387 -24.67 -15.51 19.69
N ARG A 388 -25.27 -16.69 19.88
CA ARG A 388 -24.80 -17.93 19.25
C ARG A 388 -24.92 -17.88 17.73
N ALA A 389 -26.02 -17.35 17.20
CA ALA A 389 -26.19 -17.19 15.75
C ALA A 389 -25.10 -16.29 15.15
N LEU A 390 -24.81 -15.15 15.81
CA LEU A 390 -23.74 -14.22 15.43
C LEU A 390 -22.36 -14.88 15.49
N ALA A 391 -22.07 -15.62 16.57
CA ALA A 391 -20.79 -16.30 16.76
C ALA A 391 -20.59 -17.50 15.82
N ASP A 392 -21.66 -18.03 15.23
CA ASP A 392 -21.60 -19.08 14.20
C ASP A 392 -21.43 -18.52 12.78
N GLY A 393 -21.27 -17.21 12.65
CA GLY A 393 -20.91 -16.52 11.42
C GLY A 393 -22.09 -16.05 10.57
N VAL A 394 -21.77 -15.40 9.45
CA VAL A 394 -22.74 -14.61 8.68
C VAL A 394 -23.82 -15.48 8.04
N VAL A 395 -23.48 -16.68 7.56
CA VAL A 395 -24.45 -17.59 6.94
C VAL A 395 -25.45 -18.10 7.96
N ARG A 396 -25.01 -18.44 9.18
CA ARG A 396 -25.92 -18.89 10.24
C ARG A 396 -26.79 -17.73 10.72
N THR A 397 -26.20 -16.56 10.91
CA THR A 397 -26.92 -15.33 11.28
C THR A 397 -28.03 -15.03 10.28
N ALA A 398 -27.73 -15.03 8.99
CA ALA A 398 -28.70 -14.78 7.93
C ALA A 398 -29.85 -15.77 7.94
N ARG A 399 -29.57 -17.07 8.13
CA ARG A 399 -30.62 -18.10 8.24
C ARG A 399 -31.52 -17.91 9.46
N VAL A 400 -30.96 -17.56 10.62
CA VAL A 400 -31.74 -17.35 11.86
C VAL A 400 -32.59 -16.09 11.77
N LEU A 401 -32.09 -15.06 11.07
CA LEU A 401 -32.77 -13.77 10.91
C LEU A 401 -33.60 -13.66 9.61
N ASP A 402 -33.68 -14.72 8.82
CA ASP A 402 -34.39 -14.77 7.52
C ASP A 402 -33.93 -13.69 6.51
N VAL A 403 -32.62 -13.42 6.48
CA VAL A 403 -31.99 -12.48 5.54
C VAL A 403 -31.48 -13.24 4.31
N LYS A 404 -31.89 -12.80 3.11
CA LYS A 404 -31.51 -13.44 1.84
C LYS A 404 -30.20 -12.92 1.26
N ARG A 405 -29.85 -11.68 1.56
CA ARG A 405 -28.62 -11.03 1.09
C ARG A 405 -27.45 -11.45 1.97
N VAL A 406 -26.81 -12.57 1.61
CA VAL A 406 -25.75 -13.17 2.43
C VAL A 406 -24.37 -12.86 1.83
N PRO A 407 -23.56 -11.96 2.44
CA PRO A 407 -22.24 -11.58 1.96
C PRO A 407 -21.16 -12.62 2.32
N ALA A 408 -21.31 -13.83 1.80
CA ALA A 408 -20.37 -14.94 1.99
C ALA A 408 -20.11 -15.70 0.68
N VAL A 409 -18.98 -16.39 0.57
CA VAL A 409 -18.73 -17.39 -0.47
C VAL A 409 -18.23 -18.66 0.18
N LYS A 410 -18.80 -19.82 -0.20
CA LYS A 410 -18.47 -21.14 0.36
C LYS A 410 -18.61 -21.22 1.88
N GLY A 411 -19.56 -20.48 2.45
CA GLY A 411 -19.84 -20.50 3.88
C GLY A 411 -19.03 -19.51 4.73
N GLN A 412 -18.16 -18.70 4.12
CA GLN A 412 -17.29 -17.76 4.84
C GLN A 412 -17.52 -16.33 4.33
N ALA A 413 -17.52 -15.34 5.22
CA ALA A 413 -17.79 -13.94 4.90
C ALA A 413 -16.83 -13.36 3.86
N ILE A 414 -17.34 -12.45 3.02
CA ILE A 414 -16.56 -11.64 2.08
C ILE A 414 -15.74 -10.61 2.91
N PRO A 415 -14.39 -10.58 2.78
CA PRO A 415 -13.54 -9.59 3.44
C PRO A 415 -13.74 -8.14 2.97
N GLY A 416 -12.89 -7.23 3.45
CA GLY A 416 -12.88 -5.80 3.14
C GLY A 416 -12.59 -5.42 1.69
N HIS A 417 -12.85 -6.27 0.70
CA HIS A 417 -12.65 -5.99 -0.71
C HIS A 417 -13.86 -6.45 -1.52
N ASP A 418 -14.72 -5.51 -1.93
CA ASP A 418 -15.97 -5.83 -2.61
C ASP A 418 -15.70 -6.39 -4.02
N PRO A 419 -16.12 -7.64 -4.32
CA PRO A 419 -15.81 -8.30 -5.58
C PRO A 419 -16.43 -7.60 -6.80
N ARG A 420 -17.46 -6.77 -6.62
CA ARG A 420 -18.04 -5.96 -7.69
C ARG A 420 -17.08 -4.86 -8.16
N GLY A 421 -16.32 -4.28 -7.23
CA GLY A 421 -15.32 -3.24 -7.50
C GLY A 421 -13.93 -3.79 -7.83
N VAL A 422 -13.62 -5.03 -7.41
CA VAL A 422 -12.36 -5.71 -7.71
C VAL A 422 -12.58 -7.17 -8.12
N LYS A 423 -12.79 -7.36 -9.42
CA LYS A 423 -13.21 -8.65 -10.00
C LYS A 423 -12.14 -9.74 -9.86
N GLY A 424 -10.85 -9.40 -9.94
CA GLY A 424 -9.76 -10.36 -9.72
C GLY A 424 -9.79 -11.00 -8.33
N VAL A 425 -10.11 -10.22 -7.29
CA VAL A 425 -10.30 -10.73 -5.91
C VAL A 425 -11.61 -11.51 -5.80
N GLY A 426 -12.66 -11.10 -6.50
CA GLY A 426 -13.90 -11.89 -6.59
C GLY A 426 -13.68 -13.29 -7.17
N VAL A 427 -12.81 -13.44 -8.17
CA VAL A 427 -12.38 -14.76 -8.66
C VAL A 427 -11.63 -15.53 -7.56
N THR A 428 -10.74 -14.89 -6.81
CA THR A 428 -10.06 -15.52 -5.66
C THR A 428 -11.08 -16.06 -4.66
N TYR A 429 -12.12 -15.29 -4.30
CA TYR A 429 -13.17 -15.77 -3.39
C TYR A 429 -13.93 -16.97 -3.96
N ALA A 430 -14.23 -16.94 -5.25
CA ALA A 430 -14.90 -18.03 -5.94
C ALA A 430 -14.05 -19.32 -5.99
N THR A 431 -12.74 -19.21 -6.16
CA THR A 431 -11.88 -20.35 -6.50
C THR A 431 -11.04 -20.87 -5.35
N SER A 432 -10.61 -20.00 -4.42
CA SER A 432 -9.67 -20.32 -3.34
C SER A 432 -10.07 -21.59 -2.58
N PRO A 433 -9.11 -22.50 -2.29
CA PRO A 433 -9.36 -23.67 -1.44
C PRO A 433 -9.72 -23.32 0.01
N MET A 434 -9.52 -22.07 0.44
CA MET A 434 -9.72 -21.61 1.82
C MET A 434 -11.11 -20.98 2.09
N GLY A 435 -11.96 -20.86 1.07
CA GLY A 435 -13.19 -20.06 1.12
C GLY A 435 -12.96 -18.62 0.64
N ALA A 436 -13.88 -17.70 0.96
CA ALA A 436 -13.79 -16.28 0.61
C ALA A 436 -12.61 -15.60 1.32
N ASP A 437 -11.37 -15.75 0.85
CA ASP A 437 -10.15 -15.26 1.51
C ASP A 437 -9.27 -14.38 0.63
N HIS A 438 -9.01 -13.15 1.09
CA HIS A 438 -8.26 -12.16 0.32
C HIS A 438 -6.75 -12.39 0.44
N THR A 439 -6.30 -12.95 1.56
CA THR A 439 -4.89 -13.34 1.76
C THR A 439 -4.49 -14.49 0.83
N ALA A 440 -5.46 -15.27 0.37
CA ALA A 440 -5.23 -16.31 -0.62
C ALA A 440 -4.96 -15.75 -2.03
N GLY A 441 -5.16 -14.46 -2.30
CA GLY A 441 -4.86 -13.88 -3.62
C GLY A 441 -5.48 -12.49 -3.84
N LEU A 442 -4.74 -11.44 -3.49
CA LEU A 442 -5.19 -10.05 -3.57
C LEU A 442 -4.94 -9.42 -4.96
N ALA A 443 -5.76 -9.74 -5.95
CA ALA A 443 -5.57 -9.36 -7.34
C ALA A 443 -6.25 -8.03 -7.74
N TYR A 444 -5.51 -6.91 -7.63
CA TYR A 444 -5.98 -5.56 -7.97
C TYR A 444 -5.65 -5.08 -9.40
N ARG A 445 -5.09 -5.93 -10.26
CA ARG A 445 -4.76 -5.56 -11.64
C ARG A 445 -6.03 -5.42 -12.48
N SER A 446 -6.23 -4.26 -13.11
CA SER A 446 -7.40 -3.97 -13.96
C SER A 446 -8.73 -4.32 -13.26
N PRO A 447 -9.00 -3.71 -12.08
CA PRO A 447 -9.96 -4.24 -11.10
C PRO A 447 -11.41 -4.30 -11.61
N LEU A 448 -11.78 -3.44 -12.56
CA LEU A 448 -13.13 -3.40 -13.16
C LEU A 448 -13.28 -4.21 -14.46
N SER A 449 -12.19 -4.73 -15.03
CA SER A 449 -12.27 -5.54 -16.25
C SER A 449 -12.94 -6.88 -15.96
N SER A 450 -13.93 -7.28 -16.77
CA SER A 450 -14.53 -8.60 -16.69
C SER A 450 -13.68 -9.72 -17.31
N LYS A 451 -12.67 -9.35 -18.11
CA LYS A 451 -11.84 -10.28 -18.88
C LYS A 451 -10.47 -10.50 -18.25
N GLY A 452 -10.00 -11.75 -18.25
CA GLY A 452 -8.64 -12.14 -17.89
C GLY A 452 -8.39 -12.15 -16.37
N GLN A 453 -9.45 -12.13 -15.57
CA GLN A 453 -9.39 -12.13 -14.12
C GLN A 453 -8.99 -13.48 -13.51
N ALA A 454 -9.23 -14.60 -14.18
CA ALA A 454 -8.74 -15.91 -13.76
C ALA A 454 -7.23 -15.99 -13.82
N GLY A 455 -6.62 -15.52 -14.91
CA GLY A 455 -5.16 -15.44 -15.03
C GLY A 455 -4.55 -14.47 -13.99
N ASN A 456 -5.19 -13.32 -13.77
CA ASN A 456 -4.77 -12.37 -12.73
C ASN A 456 -4.85 -13.02 -11.33
N SER A 457 -6.00 -13.61 -10.98
CA SER A 457 -6.23 -14.24 -9.69
C SER A 457 -5.28 -15.42 -9.44
N LEU A 458 -5.08 -16.29 -10.45
CA LEU A 458 -4.20 -17.46 -10.37
C LEU A 458 -2.78 -17.06 -9.97
N ARG A 459 -2.23 -16.00 -10.58
CA ARG A 459 -0.90 -15.48 -10.26
C ARG A 459 -0.76 -15.12 -8.78
N PHE A 460 -1.74 -14.40 -8.23
CA PHE A 460 -1.71 -13.99 -6.82
C PHE A 460 -2.01 -15.16 -5.87
N GLN A 461 -2.80 -16.15 -6.30
CA GLN A 461 -3.02 -17.39 -5.54
C GLN A 461 -1.75 -18.23 -5.42
N ILE A 462 -0.95 -18.32 -6.49
CA ILE A 462 0.36 -18.99 -6.44
C ILE A 462 1.33 -18.21 -5.54
N GLN A 463 1.35 -16.88 -5.62
CA GLN A 463 2.19 -16.04 -4.77
C GLN A 463 1.84 -16.17 -3.27
N ALA A 464 0.55 -16.21 -2.94
CA ALA A 464 0.08 -16.46 -1.58
C ALA A 464 0.51 -17.86 -1.10
N ALA A 465 0.34 -18.89 -1.94
CA ALA A 465 0.79 -20.24 -1.63
C ALA A 465 2.31 -20.33 -1.40
N ILE A 466 3.13 -19.56 -2.14
CA ILE A 466 4.58 -19.44 -1.86
C ILE A 466 4.78 -18.89 -0.44
N CYS A 467 4.12 -17.78 -0.10
CA CYS A 467 4.26 -17.18 1.22
C CYS A 467 3.88 -18.16 2.34
N ASP A 468 2.71 -18.79 2.24
CA ASP A 468 2.17 -19.64 3.30
C ASP A 468 2.89 -21.00 3.41
N THR A 469 3.39 -21.55 2.30
CA THR A 469 4.20 -22.79 2.32
C THR A 469 5.54 -22.57 3.01
N PHE A 470 6.16 -21.41 2.79
CA PHE A 470 7.50 -21.11 3.29
C PHE A 470 7.51 -20.27 4.59
N GLY A 471 6.33 -19.90 5.10
CA GLY A 471 6.18 -19.11 6.33
C GLY A 471 6.62 -17.64 6.17
N TYR A 472 6.50 -17.09 4.96
CA TYR A 472 6.88 -15.71 4.65
C TYR A 472 5.67 -14.77 4.75
N CYS A 473 5.90 -13.52 5.19
CA CYS A 473 4.85 -12.51 5.29
C CYS A 473 4.45 -11.93 3.91
N ILE A 474 3.17 -12.03 3.54
CA ILE A 474 2.65 -11.49 2.28
C ILE A 474 2.83 -9.96 2.14
N ASN A 475 2.77 -9.20 3.23
CA ASN A 475 2.97 -7.74 3.21
C ASN A 475 4.43 -7.32 2.99
N ALA A 476 5.36 -8.28 2.95
CA ALA A 476 6.77 -8.03 2.69
C ALA A 476 7.22 -8.58 1.34
N VAL A 477 6.28 -8.87 0.44
CA VAL A 477 6.61 -9.22 -0.94
C VAL A 477 6.92 -7.93 -1.70
N PRO A 478 8.17 -7.68 -2.10
CA PRO A 478 8.55 -6.42 -2.73
C PRO A 478 7.89 -6.29 -4.11
N GLY A 479 7.51 -5.05 -4.46
CA GLY A 479 6.86 -4.73 -5.73
C GLY A 479 7.83 -4.60 -6.92
N ARG A 480 9.12 -4.38 -6.64
CA ARG A 480 10.18 -4.09 -7.65
C ARG A 480 10.89 -5.35 -8.17
N GLN A 481 12.18 -5.30 -8.50
CA GLN A 481 12.94 -6.37 -9.19
C GLN A 481 13.09 -7.69 -8.44
N ALA A 482 13.04 -7.67 -7.12
CA ALA A 482 13.41 -8.83 -6.31
C ALA A 482 12.50 -10.04 -6.54
N SER A 483 13.08 -11.23 -6.76
CA SER A 483 12.34 -12.50 -6.84
C SER A 483 12.26 -13.11 -5.44
N LEU A 484 11.04 -13.21 -4.91
CA LEU A 484 10.78 -13.90 -3.64
C LEU A 484 11.16 -15.38 -3.76
N SER A 485 10.80 -16.00 -4.88
CA SER A 485 11.07 -17.41 -5.15
C SER A 485 12.59 -17.69 -5.18
N GLY A 486 13.37 -16.82 -5.82
CA GLY A 486 14.84 -16.90 -5.82
C GLY A 486 15.47 -16.67 -4.45
N PHE A 487 14.93 -15.74 -3.66
CA PHE A 487 15.35 -15.51 -2.27
C PHE A 487 15.10 -16.73 -1.39
N LEU A 488 13.88 -17.28 -1.42
CA LEU A 488 13.51 -18.47 -0.64
C LEU A 488 14.34 -19.68 -1.07
N ALA A 489 14.54 -19.90 -2.37
CA ALA A 489 15.39 -20.97 -2.88
C ALA A 489 16.82 -20.88 -2.31
N THR A 490 17.39 -19.66 -2.29
CA THR A 490 18.73 -19.44 -1.75
C THR A 490 18.81 -19.68 -0.24
N LEU A 491 17.80 -19.26 0.53
CA LEU A 491 17.73 -19.57 1.96
C LEU A 491 17.52 -21.05 2.26
N LEU A 492 16.73 -21.76 1.44
CA LEU A 492 16.55 -23.20 1.55
C LEU A 492 17.85 -23.95 1.28
N ARG A 493 18.63 -23.55 0.25
CA ARG A 493 19.98 -24.09 0.02
C ARG A 493 20.91 -23.81 1.18
N ALA A 494 20.90 -22.57 1.68
CA ALA A 494 21.76 -22.18 2.79
C ALA A 494 21.45 -23.00 4.05
N ARG A 495 20.16 -23.31 4.31
CA ARG A 495 19.76 -24.09 5.48
C ARG A 495 19.95 -25.59 5.30
N PHE A 496 19.46 -26.16 4.19
CA PHE A 496 19.34 -27.61 4.02
C PHE A 496 20.38 -28.22 3.08
N GLY A 497 21.17 -27.40 2.37
CA GLY A 497 22.06 -27.84 1.29
C GLY A 497 21.30 -28.17 -0.01
N GLY A 498 22.01 -28.78 -0.96
CA GLY A 498 21.45 -29.26 -2.22
C GLY A 498 21.32 -28.17 -3.30
N ASP A 499 20.78 -28.58 -4.45
CA ASP A 499 20.50 -27.71 -5.58
C ASP A 499 19.00 -27.42 -5.63
N ILE A 500 18.61 -26.26 -5.11
CA ILE A 500 17.21 -25.80 -5.06
C ILE A 500 17.13 -24.50 -5.87
N SER A 501 16.27 -24.51 -6.87
CA SER A 501 16.03 -23.40 -7.78
C SER A 501 14.79 -22.58 -7.40
N SER A 502 14.63 -21.42 -8.04
CA SER A 502 13.41 -20.62 -7.94
C SER A 502 12.17 -21.39 -8.45
N ASP A 503 12.34 -22.19 -9.50
CA ASP A 503 11.26 -22.99 -10.07
C ASP A 503 10.80 -24.10 -9.12
N ASP A 504 11.71 -24.69 -8.32
CA ASP A 504 11.35 -25.67 -7.30
C ASP A 504 10.46 -25.06 -6.21
N VAL A 505 10.73 -23.81 -5.82
CA VAL A 505 9.90 -23.05 -4.87
C VAL A 505 8.50 -22.83 -5.43
N VAL A 506 8.39 -22.43 -6.70
CA VAL A 506 7.10 -22.24 -7.38
C VAL A 506 6.36 -23.58 -7.51
N GLU A 507 7.04 -24.67 -7.85
CA GLU A 507 6.41 -25.98 -8.01
C GLU A 507 5.93 -26.56 -6.66
N MET A 508 6.67 -26.36 -5.56
CA MET A 508 6.21 -26.70 -4.21
C MET A 508 4.94 -25.93 -3.81
N ALA A 509 4.84 -24.64 -4.17
CA ALA A 509 3.64 -23.85 -3.93
C ALA A 509 2.45 -24.31 -4.80
N LYS A 510 2.68 -24.61 -6.08
CA LYS A 510 1.65 -25.21 -6.94
C LYS A 510 1.18 -26.55 -6.40
N GLN A 511 2.09 -27.39 -5.90
CA GLN A 511 1.74 -28.66 -5.29
C GLN A 511 0.88 -28.47 -4.03
N THR A 512 1.16 -27.46 -3.22
CA THR A 512 0.35 -27.10 -2.06
C THR A 512 -1.10 -26.82 -2.47
N ILE A 513 -1.31 -26.03 -3.53
CA ILE A 513 -2.66 -25.78 -4.09
C ILE A 513 -3.29 -27.09 -4.58
N ARG A 514 -2.56 -27.94 -5.31
CA ARG A 514 -3.08 -29.24 -5.79
C ARG A 514 -3.55 -30.12 -4.63
N ASP A 515 -2.77 -30.19 -3.55
CA ASP A 515 -3.10 -30.99 -2.36
C ASP A 515 -4.36 -30.45 -1.65
N GLN A 516 -4.49 -29.14 -1.52
CA GLN A 516 -5.69 -28.52 -0.93
C GLN A 516 -6.94 -28.80 -1.78
N LEU A 517 -6.83 -28.66 -3.11
CA LEU A 517 -7.90 -28.99 -4.05
C LEU A 517 -8.24 -30.48 -4.03
N ALA A 518 -7.26 -31.37 -3.85
CA ALA A 518 -7.47 -32.81 -3.76
C ALA A 518 -8.30 -33.19 -2.52
N PHE A 519 -8.02 -32.56 -1.37
CA PHE A 519 -8.81 -32.73 -0.16
C PHE A 519 -10.24 -32.21 -0.36
N ASN A 520 -10.40 -30.98 -0.86
CA ASN A 520 -11.70 -30.35 -1.03
C ASN A 520 -12.62 -31.08 -2.02
N ARG A 521 -12.06 -31.71 -3.07
CA ARG A 521 -12.84 -32.52 -4.03
C ARG A 521 -13.53 -33.72 -3.39
N GLN A 522 -13.03 -34.21 -2.26
CA GLN A 522 -13.58 -35.34 -1.52
C GLN A 522 -14.33 -34.89 -0.26
N ALA A 523 -14.24 -33.62 0.10
CA ALA A 523 -14.91 -33.03 1.25
C ALA A 523 -16.26 -32.40 0.86
N GLU A 524 -16.96 -31.85 1.85
CA GLU A 524 -18.25 -31.17 1.65
C GLU A 524 -18.06 -29.65 1.44
N PHE A 525 -16.94 -29.28 0.82
CA PHE A 525 -16.49 -27.89 0.73
C PHE A 525 -17.52 -26.99 0.04
N GLY A 526 -17.92 -25.91 0.72
CA GLY A 526 -18.91 -24.95 0.22
C GLY A 526 -20.35 -25.47 0.22
N ARG A 527 -20.64 -26.63 0.81
CA ARG A 527 -22.02 -27.18 0.89
C ARG A 527 -22.99 -26.24 1.62
N GLU A 528 -22.49 -25.44 2.56
CA GLU A 528 -23.28 -24.46 3.29
C GLU A 528 -23.78 -23.29 2.42
N GLN A 529 -23.11 -23.03 1.28
CA GLN A 529 -23.48 -21.96 0.36
C GLN A 529 -22.94 -22.26 -1.04
N VAL A 530 -23.82 -22.72 -1.92
CA VAL A 530 -23.48 -23.10 -3.30
C VAL A 530 -23.48 -21.86 -4.20
N GLY A 531 -22.37 -21.68 -4.92
CA GLY A 531 -22.21 -20.58 -5.87
C GLY A 531 -21.86 -19.25 -5.22
N LEU A 532 -21.90 -18.19 -6.03
CA LEU A 532 -21.67 -16.82 -5.60
C LEU A 532 -22.99 -16.16 -5.15
N PRO A 533 -22.97 -15.22 -4.18
CA PRO A 533 -24.15 -14.47 -3.79
C PRO A 533 -24.81 -13.78 -4.98
N GLU A 534 -26.13 -13.83 -5.05
CA GLU A 534 -26.88 -13.21 -6.15
C GLU A 534 -26.61 -11.71 -6.24
N PHE A 535 -26.61 -11.03 -5.08
CA PHE A 535 -26.48 -9.58 -5.02
C PHE A 535 -25.18 -9.05 -5.64
N ILE A 536 -24.07 -9.81 -5.58
CA ILE A 536 -22.81 -9.34 -6.21
C ILE A 536 -22.90 -9.39 -7.74
N ARG A 537 -23.82 -10.15 -8.33
CA ARG A 537 -24.03 -10.21 -9.78
C ARG A 537 -25.15 -9.27 -10.27
N THR A 538 -26.09 -8.92 -9.41
CA THR A 538 -27.31 -8.18 -9.80
C THR A 538 -27.34 -6.73 -9.31
N GLU A 539 -26.71 -6.41 -8.17
CA GLU A 539 -26.72 -5.07 -7.59
C GLU A 539 -25.45 -4.29 -7.99
N ALA A 540 -25.62 -3.21 -8.75
CA ALA A 540 -24.53 -2.30 -9.07
C ALA A 540 -23.98 -1.66 -7.78
N LEU A 541 -22.66 -1.69 -7.61
CA LEU A 541 -21.98 -1.11 -6.45
C LEU A 541 -21.90 0.42 -6.57
N PRO A 542 -22.52 1.20 -5.67
CA PRO A 542 -22.34 2.64 -5.62
C PRO A 542 -20.85 3.00 -5.44
N GLY A 543 -20.38 3.96 -6.24
CA GLY A 543 -18.96 4.33 -6.37
C GLY A 543 -18.38 3.93 -7.74
N THR A 544 -18.57 2.67 -8.15
CA THR A 544 -18.07 2.15 -9.45
C THR A 544 -19.17 1.90 -10.48
N GLN A 545 -20.42 1.76 -10.02
CA GLN A 545 -21.57 1.29 -10.81
C GLN A 545 -21.35 -0.09 -11.47
N SER A 546 -20.47 -0.91 -10.89
CA SER A 546 -20.11 -2.23 -11.42
C SER A 546 -20.77 -3.37 -10.66
N VAL A 547 -20.89 -4.52 -11.32
CA VAL A 547 -21.27 -5.81 -10.75
C VAL A 547 -20.14 -6.83 -10.97
N PHE A 548 -20.22 -8.00 -10.33
CA PHE A 548 -19.35 -9.13 -10.61
C PHE A 548 -19.85 -9.92 -11.83
N ASP A 549 -19.32 -9.55 -13.00
CA ASP A 549 -19.69 -10.05 -14.34
C ASP A 549 -18.57 -10.89 -15.00
N VAL A 550 -17.67 -11.48 -14.20
CA VAL A 550 -16.70 -12.45 -14.73
C VAL A 550 -17.44 -13.71 -15.15
N GLU A 551 -17.14 -14.17 -16.36
CA GLU A 551 -17.72 -15.37 -16.97
C GLU A 551 -17.45 -16.62 -16.13
N ALA A 552 -18.46 -17.49 -16.00
CA ALA A 552 -18.36 -18.71 -15.20
C ALA A 552 -17.21 -19.61 -15.68
N ASP A 553 -17.04 -19.76 -17.00
CA ASP A 553 -15.96 -20.53 -17.61
C ASP A 553 -14.57 -20.04 -17.19
N GLU A 554 -14.37 -18.73 -16.97
CA GLU A 554 -13.08 -18.21 -16.51
C GLU A 554 -12.77 -18.68 -15.09
N ILE A 555 -13.80 -18.69 -14.23
CA ILE A 555 -13.70 -19.09 -12.83
C ILE A 555 -13.49 -20.60 -12.71
N GLU A 556 -14.26 -21.39 -13.46
CA GLU A 556 -14.23 -22.85 -13.40
C GLU A 556 -12.91 -23.43 -13.95
N ASN A 557 -12.34 -22.80 -14.97
CA ASN A 557 -11.15 -23.30 -15.65
C ASN A 557 -9.83 -22.73 -15.12
N ILE A 558 -9.85 -21.88 -14.09
CA ILE A 558 -8.65 -21.22 -13.53
C ILE A 558 -7.50 -22.21 -13.27
N TRP A 559 -7.82 -23.40 -12.74
CA TRP A 559 -6.83 -24.38 -12.32
C TRP A 559 -6.14 -25.10 -13.49
N GLN A 560 -6.68 -25.01 -14.71
CA GLN A 560 -6.00 -25.50 -15.92
C GLN A 560 -4.73 -24.71 -16.21
N GLY A 561 -4.67 -23.43 -15.79
CA GLY A 561 -3.49 -22.58 -15.92
C GLY A 561 -2.37 -22.90 -14.94
N LEU A 562 -2.63 -23.72 -13.90
CA LEU A 562 -1.67 -23.94 -12.82
C LEU A 562 -0.37 -24.57 -13.33
N ASP A 563 -0.46 -25.63 -14.15
CA ASP A 563 0.71 -26.33 -14.67
C ASP A 563 1.51 -25.50 -15.68
N ALA A 564 0.81 -24.66 -16.44
CA ALA A 564 1.41 -23.74 -17.41
C ALA A 564 2.07 -22.51 -16.76
N TYR A 565 1.70 -22.16 -15.53
CA TYR A 565 2.26 -21.01 -14.85
C TYR A 565 3.78 -21.14 -14.67
N ARG A 566 4.49 -20.07 -15.02
CA ARG A 566 5.90 -19.83 -14.72
C ARG A 566 6.01 -18.43 -14.12
N GLU A 567 6.89 -18.25 -13.15
CA GLU A 567 7.17 -16.91 -12.62
C GLU A 567 7.73 -16.06 -13.78
N PRO A 568 7.08 -14.93 -14.13
CA PRO A 568 7.54 -14.14 -15.25
C PRO A 568 8.88 -13.47 -14.91
N GLU A 569 9.86 -13.57 -15.81
CA GLU A 569 11.08 -12.76 -15.72
C GLU A 569 10.70 -11.27 -15.80
N LYS A 570 11.29 -10.45 -14.92
CA LYS A 570 11.07 -9.01 -14.91
C LYS A 570 11.91 -8.35 -16.00
N VAL A 571 11.38 -8.33 -17.22
CA VAL A 571 11.97 -7.62 -18.36
C VAL A 571 11.54 -6.14 -18.32
N TRP A 572 12.47 -5.23 -18.59
CA TRP A 572 12.21 -3.79 -18.62
C TRP A 572 11.75 -3.35 -20.00
N GLU A 573 10.68 -2.58 -20.04
CA GLU A 573 10.25 -1.85 -21.22
C GLU A 573 10.61 -0.37 -21.04
N VAL A 574 11.55 0.14 -21.84
CA VAL A 574 11.89 1.57 -21.86
C VAL A 574 10.90 2.27 -22.79
N ARG A 575 9.91 2.97 -22.21
CA ARG A 575 8.91 3.73 -22.98
C ARG A 575 9.25 5.22 -22.96
N MET A 576 9.44 5.81 -24.15
CA MET A 576 9.35 7.25 -24.32
C MET A 576 7.89 7.65 -24.60
N PRO A 577 7.22 8.36 -23.69
CA PRO A 577 5.86 8.85 -23.87
C PRO A 577 5.83 9.93 -24.95
N VAL A 578 4.62 10.19 -25.46
CA VAL A 578 4.40 11.19 -26.52
C VAL A 578 4.80 12.57 -26.00
N LEU A 579 5.78 13.19 -26.66
CA LEU A 579 6.15 14.58 -26.44
C LEU A 579 5.26 15.51 -27.28
N PRO A 580 4.93 16.72 -26.80
CA PRO A 580 4.26 17.69 -27.64
C PRO A 580 5.15 18.09 -28.82
N PRO A 581 4.58 18.46 -29.96
CA PRO A 581 5.30 19.29 -30.93
C PRO A 581 5.84 20.54 -30.23
N ILE A 582 7.16 20.75 -30.31
CA ILE A 582 7.84 21.93 -29.76
C ILE A 582 8.14 22.89 -30.90
N LEU A 583 7.67 24.12 -30.79
CA LEU A 583 8.06 25.24 -31.62
C LEU A 583 9.03 26.09 -30.80
N PHE A 584 10.34 25.97 -31.07
CA PHE A 584 11.40 26.60 -30.30
C PHE A 584 12.22 27.55 -31.17
N GLY A 585 12.54 28.72 -30.62
CA GLY A 585 13.49 29.66 -31.22
C GLY A 585 13.11 31.12 -30.98
N ILE A 586 14.03 32.02 -31.24
CA ILE A 586 13.81 33.46 -31.07
C ILE A 586 12.76 33.95 -32.08
N GLY A 587 11.72 34.61 -31.59
CA GLY A 587 10.66 35.21 -32.40
C GLY A 587 9.64 34.21 -32.96
N VAL A 588 9.68 32.94 -32.54
CA VAL A 588 8.73 31.91 -33.00
C VAL A 588 7.29 32.16 -32.54
N LEU A 589 7.06 33.02 -31.55
CA LEU A 589 5.72 33.43 -31.13
C LEU A 589 4.91 34.00 -32.31
N LYS A 590 5.58 34.63 -33.29
CA LYS A 590 4.95 35.15 -34.51
C LYS A 590 4.29 34.05 -35.37
N LYS A 591 4.64 32.78 -35.15
CA LYS A 591 4.06 31.61 -35.83
C LYS A 591 2.91 30.96 -35.03
N LEU A 592 2.56 31.48 -33.86
CA LEU A 592 1.53 30.93 -32.98
C LEU A 592 0.19 30.72 -33.71
N GLY A 593 -0.37 31.78 -34.31
CA GLY A 593 -1.67 31.70 -34.98
C GLY A 593 -1.72 30.65 -36.10
N GLU A 594 -0.65 30.52 -36.89
CA GLU A 594 -0.53 29.49 -37.94
C GLU A 594 -0.58 28.07 -37.34
N ARG A 595 0.11 27.85 -36.23
CA ARG A 595 0.19 26.54 -35.57
C ARG A 595 -1.11 26.18 -34.84
N VAL A 596 -1.75 27.13 -34.17
CA VAL A 596 -3.03 26.89 -33.49
C VAL A 596 -4.14 26.62 -34.51
N ARG A 597 -4.16 27.31 -35.65
CA ARG A 597 -5.14 27.04 -36.73
C ARG A 597 -5.03 25.60 -37.26
N LYS A 598 -3.83 25.02 -37.34
CA LYS A 598 -3.63 23.60 -37.73
C LYS A 598 -4.26 22.61 -36.74
N LEU A 599 -4.51 23.02 -35.50
CA LEU A 599 -5.24 22.22 -34.50
C LEU A 599 -6.77 22.29 -34.67
N LYS A 600 -7.27 23.04 -35.67
CA LYS A 600 -8.70 23.25 -35.95
C LYS A 600 -9.48 23.84 -34.77
N ILE A 601 -8.83 24.75 -34.03
CA ILE A 601 -9.43 25.47 -32.92
C ILE A 601 -9.88 26.85 -33.42
N GLU A 602 -11.16 27.16 -33.24
CA GLU A 602 -11.77 28.42 -33.69
C GLU A 602 -11.86 29.46 -32.55
N LYS A 603 -11.94 29.01 -31.30
CA LYS A 603 -12.05 29.89 -30.11
C LYS A 603 -11.26 29.33 -28.93
N VAL A 604 -10.44 30.17 -28.30
CA VAL A 604 -9.61 29.78 -27.15
C VAL A 604 -9.88 30.63 -25.92
N LEU A 605 -9.66 30.04 -24.75
CA LEU A 605 -9.46 30.77 -23.51
C LEU A 605 -7.95 30.98 -23.31
N LEU A 606 -7.51 32.23 -23.32
CA LEU A 606 -6.15 32.65 -23.00
C LEU A 606 -6.04 32.84 -21.48
N ILE A 607 -5.34 31.94 -20.83
CA ILE A 607 -5.07 31.92 -19.39
C ILE A 607 -3.71 32.57 -19.15
N ALA A 608 -3.68 33.61 -18.34
CA ALA A 608 -2.47 34.35 -17.99
C ALA A 608 -2.50 34.85 -16.55
N ASP A 609 -1.34 35.21 -16.01
CA ASP A 609 -1.25 35.93 -14.74
C ASP A 609 -1.41 37.45 -14.97
N PRO A 610 -1.73 38.24 -13.92
CA PRO A 610 -1.89 39.69 -14.04
C PRO A 610 -0.64 40.43 -14.53
N ILE A 611 0.56 39.88 -14.32
CA ILE A 611 1.81 40.50 -14.75
C ILE A 611 1.90 40.44 -16.28
N MET A 612 1.57 39.30 -16.90
CA MET A 612 1.57 39.16 -18.36
C MET A 612 0.55 40.06 -19.06
N GLU A 613 -0.58 40.34 -18.41
CA GLU A 613 -1.54 41.36 -18.87
C GLU A 613 -0.93 42.76 -18.78
N SER A 614 -0.36 43.13 -17.62
CA SER A 614 0.23 44.45 -17.39
C SER A 614 1.41 44.77 -18.32
N LEU A 615 2.18 43.76 -18.72
CA LEU A 615 3.28 43.86 -19.68
C LEU A 615 2.82 43.90 -21.15
N GLY A 616 1.50 43.80 -21.41
CA GLY A 616 0.92 43.78 -22.76
C GLY A 616 1.17 42.48 -23.54
N ARG A 617 1.71 41.44 -22.89
CA ARG A 617 2.02 40.16 -23.55
C ARG A 617 0.77 39.34 -23.85
N ALA A 618 -0.22 39.36 -22.95
CA ALA A 618 -1.51 38.75 -23.20
C ALA A 618 -2.20 39.38 -24.41
N GLY A 619 -2.16 40.72 -24.52
CA GLY A 619 -2.64 41.45 -25.71
C GLY A 619 -1.88 41.08 -26.98
N GLN A 620 -0.55 40.98 -26.94
CA GLN A 620 0.25 40.53 -28.08
C GLN A 620 -0.16 39.12 -28.57
N VAL A 621 -0.37 38.18 -27.64
CA VAL A 621 -0.81 36.81 -27.96
C VAL A 621 -2.22 36.80 -28.53
N ARG A 622 -3.14 37.56 -27.93
CA ARG A 622 -4.50 37.75 -28.44
C ARG A 622 -4.48 38.24 -29.89
N ASP A 623 -3.76 39.32 -30.17
CA ASP A 623 -3.70 39.92 -31.50
C ASP A 623 -3.11 38.95 -32.54
N LEU A 624 -2.14 38.11 -32.17
CA LEU A 624 -1.56 37.09 -33.06
C LEU A 624 -2.56 35.97 -33.40
N LEU A 625 -3.39 35.58 -32.44
CA LEU A 625 -4.43 34.57 -32.62
C LEU A 625 -5.61 35.12 -33.43
N GLU A 626 -6.07 36.34 -33.13
CA GLU A 626 -7.17 37.00 -33.85
C GLU A 626 -6.80 37.30 -35.31
N LYS A 627 -5.55 37.71 -35.59
CA LYS A 627 -5.04 37.81 -36.98
C LYS A 627 -5.07 36.49 -37.74
N ALA A 628 -5.01 35.37 -37.01
CA ALA A 628 -5.18 34.03 -37.55
C ALA A 628 -6.65 33.54 -37.49
N GLY A 629 -7.62 34.44 -37.29
CA GLY A 629 -9.05 34.11 -37.29
C GLY A 629 -9.49 33.23 -36.13
N ILE A 630 -8.78 33.28 -35.01
CA ILE A 630 -9.11 32.53 -33.79
C ILE A 630 -9.67 33.54 -32.79
N GLU A 631 -10.90 33.33 -32.33
CA GLU A 631 -11.50 34.14 -31.28
C GLU A 631 -10.81 33.88 -29.93
N VAL A 632 -10.59 34.93 -29.14
CA VAL A 632 -9.87 34.83 -27.87
C VAL A 632 -10.70 35.43 -26.75
N VAL A 633 -10.86 34.67 -25.67
CA VAL A 633 -11.36 35.15 -24.38
C VAL A 633 -10.19 35.17 -23.41
N VAL A 634 -10.00 36.26 -22.67
CA VAL A 634 -8.86 36.41 -21.75
C VAL A 634 -9.31 36.14 -20.32
N PHE A 635 -8.55 35.32 -19.61
CA PHE A 635 -8.62 35.10 -18.17
C PHE A 635 -7.24 35.37 -17.56
N SER A 636 -7.07 36.55 -16.98
CA SER A 636 -5.78 37.06 -16.50
C SER A 636 -5.66 37.08 -14.97
N GLU A 637 -6.40 36.20 -14.28
CA GLU A 637 -6.50 36.17 -12.82
C GLU A 637 -5.68 35.03 -12.17
N VAL A 638 -4.72 34.44 -12.88
CA VAL A 638 -3.94 33.33 -12.33
C VAL A 638 -3.10 33.80 -11.15
N GLU A 639 -3.29 33.14 -10.01
CA GLU A 639 -2.43 33.26 -8.83
C GLU A 639 -1.37 32.13 -8.78
N PRO A 640 -0.21 32.37 -8.15
CA PRO A 640 0.75 31.30 -7.84
C PRO A 640 0.08 30.15 -7.07
N ASP A 641 0.52 28.91 -7.33
CA ASP A 641 -0.02 27.70 -6.71
C ASP A 641 -1.56 27.59 -6.81
N PRO A 642 -2.09 27.43 -8.04
CA PRO A 642 -3.49 27.70 -8.35
C PRO A 642 -4.45 26.81 -7.52
N PRO A 643 -5.42 27.41 -6.81
CA PRO A 643 -6.34 26.64 -5.99
C PRO A 643 -7.55 26.14 -6.79
N ILE A 644 -8.25 25.14 -6.26
CA ILE A 644 -9.45 24.56 -6.90
C ILE A 644 -10.47 25.65 -7.30
N GLU A 645 -10.68 26.66 -6.48
CA GLU A 645 -11.65 27.73 -6.74
C GLU A 645 -11.32 28.55 -8.00
N LEU A 646 -10.02 28.76 -8.28
CA LEU A 646 -9.56 29.44 -9.49
C LEU A 646 -9.90 28.61 -10.73
N LEU A 647 -9.72 27.29 -10.65
CA LEU A 647 -10.01 26.35 -11.74
C LEU A 647 -11.52 26.29 -12.03
N GLU A 648 -12.36 26.33 -10.99
CA GLU A 648 -13.83 26.43 -11.15
C GLU A 648 -14.21 27.72 -11.88
N LYS A 649 -13.65 28.85 -11.45
CA LYS A 649 -13.93 30.16 -12.07
C LYS A 649 -13.49 30.21 -13.54
N ALA A 650 -12.26 29.81 -13.85
CA ALA A 650 -11.77 29.77 -15.23
C ALA A 650 -12.54 28.74 -16.09
N GLY A 651 -12.94 27.62 -15.50
CA GLY A 651 -13.78 26.61 -16.15
C GLY A 651 -15.18 27.12 -16.47
N GLN A 652 -15.77 27.96 -15.62
CA GLN A 652 -17.03 28.64 -15.91
C GLN A 652 -16.90 29.59 -17.11
N VAL A 653 -15.87 30.45 -17.11
CA VAL A 653 -15.60 31.38 -18.24
C VAL A 653 -15.41 30.61 -19.56
N TYR A 654 -14.68 29.50 -19.52
CA TYR A 654 -14.50 28.62 -20.68
C TYR A 654 -15.83 28.14 -21.26
N ARG A 655 -16.75 27.66 -20.39
CA ARG A 655 -18.04 27.10 -20.81
C ARG A 655 -19.00 28.17 -21.31
N GLU A 656 -19.14 29.29 -20.58
CA GLU A 656 -20.05 30.40 -20.92
C GLU A 656 -19.69 31.04 -22.26
N ASN A 657 -18.41 31.11 -22.60
CA ASN A 657 -17.95 31.68 -23.86
C ASN A 657 -17.77 30.65 -24.98
N HIS A 658 -18.14 29.39 -24.75
CA HIS A 658 -18.02 28.30 -25.72
C HIS A 658 -16.60 28.13 -26.30
N CYS A 659 -15.58 28.33 -25.47
CA CYS A 659 -14.19 28.09 -25.86
C CYS A 659 -13.98 26.61 -26.24
N ARG A 660 -13.05 26.34 -27.16
CA ARG A 660 -12.73 24.99 -27.67
C ARG A 660 -11.26 24.61 -27.53
N GLY A 661 -10.43 25.51 -27.01
CA GLY A 661 -9.03 25.26 -26.66
C GLY A 661 -8.54 26.19 -25.57
N LEU A 662 -7.37 25.88 -25.02
CA LEU A 662 -6.74 26.62 -23.93
C LEU A 662 -5.36 27.09 -24.40
N VAL A 663 -5.05 28.37 -24.20
CA VAL A 663 -3.71 28.92 -24.40
C VAL A 663 -3.21 29.40 -23.05
N ALA A 664 -2.15 28.79 -22.52
CA ALA A 664 -1.52 29.19 -21.27
C ALA A 664 -0.31 30.07 -21.57
N LEU A 665 -0.34 31.32 -21.13
CA LEU A 665 0.78 32.27 -21.20
C LEU A 665 1.25 32.57 -19.78
N GLY A 666 2.45 32.13 -19.41
CA GLY A 666 2.96 32.36 -18.05
C GLY A 666 3.98 31.32 -17.60
N GLY A 667 4.21 31.28 -16.29
CA GLY A 667 4.99 30.23 -15.64
C GLY A 667 4.19 28.96 -15.38
N GLY A 668 4.71 28.10 -14.50
CA GLY A 668 4.09 26.82 -14.11
C GLY A 668 2.62 26.97 -13.69
N SER A 669 2.30 27.97 -12.86
CA SER A 669 0.93 28.19 -12.36
C SER A 669 -0.09 28.45 -13.46
N SER A 670 0.25 29.19 -14.52
CA SER A 670 -0.66 29.43 -15.66
C SER A 670 -0.89 28.15 -16.47
N MET A 671 0.15 27.33 -16.64
CA MET A 671 0.06 26.05 -17.35
C MET A 671 -0.70 25.00 -16.54
N ASP A 672 -0.48 24.95 -15.22
CA ASP A 672 -1.20 24.07 -14.30
C ASP A 672 -2.67 24.46 -14.20
N THR A 673 -2.97 25.76 -14.19
CA THR A 673 -4.35 26.27 -14.29
C THR A 673 -5.01 25.79 -15.58
N ALA A 674 -4.34 25.91 -16.73
CA ALA A 674 -4.90 25.44 -18.00
C ALA A 674 -5.16 23.92 -18.01
N LYS A 675 -4.21 23.12 -17.51
CA LYS A 675 -4.39 21.66 -17.37
C LYS A 675 -5.53 21.32 -16.41
N GLY A 676 -5.61 22.01 -15.27
CA GLY A 676 -6.70 21.85 -14.30
C GLY A 676 -8.07 22.23 -14.88
N VAL A 677 -8.15 23.33 -15.62
CA VAL A 677 -9.37 23.75 -16.35
C VAL A 677 -9.74 22.69 -17.39
N ALA A 678 -8.77 22.13 -18.12
CA ALA A 678 -9.04 21.07 -19.10
C ALA A 678 -9.69 19.84 -18.46
N VAL A 679 -9.21 19.40 -17.29
CA VAL A 679 -9.89 18.35 -16.48
C VAL A 679 -11.27 18.83 -16.07
N ARG A 680 -11.36 20.01 -15.47
CA ARG A 680 -12.59 20.51 -14.87
C ARG A 680 -13.75 20.63 -15.85
N VAL A 681 -13.49 21.08 -17.07
CA VAL A 681 -14.54 21.28 -18.10
C VAL A 681 -14.89 20.00 -18.85
N SER A 682 -14.08 18.95 -18.75
CA SER A 682 -14.29 17.68 -19.46
C SER A 682 -14.77 16.54 -18.57
N GLN A 683 -14.50 16.59 -17.27
CA GLN A 683 -14.79 15.50 -16.34
C GLN A 683 -15.88 15.89 -15.29
N PRO A 684 -16.75 14.95 -14.87
CA PRO A 684 -17.78 15.16 -13.86
C PRO A 684 -17.33 14.80 -12.44
N GLY A 685 -17.69 15.61 -11.43
CA GLY A 685 -17.32 15.36 -10.03
C GLY A 685 -16.41 16.44 -9.46
N ALA A 686 -15.89 16.22 -8.24
CA ALA A 686 -14.99 17.15 -7.59
C ALA A 686 -13.56 17.02 -8.13
N MET A 687 -12.80 18.13 -8.15
CA MET A 687 -11.41 18.13 -8.62
C MET A 687 -10.51 17.18 -7.83
N THR A 688 -10.80 16.99 -6.54
CA THR A 688 -10.07 16.10 -5.63
C THR A 688 -10.18 14.63 -6.04
N GLU A 689 -11.22 14.22 -6.77
CA GLU A 689 -11.38 12.84 -7.23
C GLU A 689 -10.37 12.43 -8.30
N TYR A 690 -9.73 13.40 -8.97
CA TYR A 690 -8.75 13.18 -10.03
C TYR A 690 -7.30 13.23 -9.54
N GLU A 691 -7.10 13.35 -8.22
CA GLU A 691 -5.78 13.33 -7.61
C GLU A 691 -5.04 12.01 -7.92
N SER A 692 -3.80 12.13 -8.40
CA SER A 692 -3.00 10.97 -8.86
C SER A 692 -2.77 9.94 -7.75
N LEU A 693 -2.51 10.42 -6.53
CA LEU A 693 -2.16 9.58 -5.37
C LEU A 693 -3.27 8.64 -4.93
N ILE A 694 -4.52 8.99 -5.22
CA ILE A 694 -5.69 8.19 -4.87
C ILE A 694 -6.25 7.41 -6.08
N GLY A 695 -5.47 7.31 -7.17
CA GLY A 695 -5.88 6.62 -8.39
C GLY A 695 -6.74 7.44 -9.34
N GLY A 696 -6.89 8.75 -9.10
CA GLY A 696 -7.68 9.66 -9.92
C GLY A 696 -7.19 9.81 -11.37
N THR A 697 -5.91 9.52 -11.63
CA THR A 697 -5.30 9.41 -12.98
C THR A 697 -6.15 8.57 -13.93
N ALA A 698 -6.69 7.44 -13.46
CA ALA A 698 -7.48 6.54 -14.28
C ALA A 698 -8.89 7.10 -14.61
N LYS A 699 -9.37 8.10 -13.85
CA LYS A 699 -10.68 8.73 -14.04
C LYS A 699 -10.66 9.84 -15.11
N ILE A 700 -9.49 10.40 -15.44
CA ILE A 700 -9.36 11.43 -16.49
C ILE A 700 -9.47 10.75 -17.87
N LYS A 701 -10.61 10.93 -18.56
CA LYS A 701 -10.89 10.29 -19.86
C LYS A 701 -10.93 11.30 -21.01
N PRO A 702 -10.41 10.97 -22.20
CA PRO A 702 -10.54 11.84 -23.37
C PRO A 702 -12.00 11.89 -23.87
N PRO A 703 -12.41 12.95 -24.58
CA PRO A 703 -11.58 14.07 -25.05
C PRO A 703 -11.43 15.19 -24.00
N LEU A 704 -10.20 15.71 -23.87
CA LEU A 704 -9.91 16.97 -23.16
C LEU A 704 -9.71 18.11 -24.19
N PRO A 705 -10.00 19.37 -23.84
CA PRO A 705 -9.64 20.51 -24.66
C PRO A 705 -8.13 20.53 -24.98
N PRO A 706 -7.73 20.86 -26.23
CA PRO A 706 -6.32 21.02 -26.57
C PRO A 706 -5.69 22.19 -25.80
N ILE A 707 -4.53 21.92 -25.20
CA ILE A 707 -3.75 22.90 -24.42
C ILE A 707 -2.54 23.34 -25.25
N ILE A 708 -2.32 24.64 -25.36
CA ILE A 708 -1.15 25.26 -25.97
C ILE A 708 -0.41 26.04 -24.89
N CYS A 709 0.88 25.77 -24.69
CA CYS A 709 1.68 26.41 -23.65
C CYS A 709 2.69 27.39 -24.27
N ILE A 710 2.78 28.59 -23.68
CA ILE A 710 3.72 29.65 -24.01
C ILE A 710 4.45 30.03 -22.70
N PRO A 711 5.57 29.35 -22.36
CA PRO A 711 6.27 29.61 -21.12
C PRO A 711 6.90 31.01 -21.14
N THR A 712 6.70 31.77 -20.07
CA THR A 712 7.34 33.08 -19.83
C THR A 712 8.50 32.96 -18.83
N THR A 713 8.71 31.76 -18.29
CA THR A 713 9.76 31.40 -17.33
C THR A 713 10.47 30.11 -17.74
N SER A 714 11.72 29.93 -17.32
CA SER A 714 12.56 28.79 -17.69
C SER A 714 12.86 27.87 -16.50
N GLY A 715 11.83 27.36 -15.82
CA GLY A 715 11.97 26.48 -14.65
C GLY A 715 11.22 25.15 -14.78
N THR A 716 9.89 25.21 -14.66
CA THR A 716 9.07 24.01 -14.40
C THR A 716 9.03 22.96 -15.52
N GLY A 717 9.25 23.37 -16.78
CA GLY A 717 9.05 22.48 -17.94
C GLY A 717 7.60 22.00 -18.11
N SER A 718 6.63 22.74 -17.56
CA SER A 718 5.19 22.40 -17.61
C SER A 718 4.63 22.34 -19.04
N GLU A 719 5.30 22.98 -19.99
CA GLU A 719 4.97 22.98 -21.41
C GLU A 719 5.22 21.64 -22.11
N VAL A 720 5.96 20.71 -21.48
CA VAL A 720 6.31 19.39 -22.07
C VAL A 720 5.90 18.18 -21.22
N ASN A 721 5.32 18.43 -20.04
CA ASN A 721 4.96 17.37 -19.10
C ASN A 721 3.43 17.18 -18.94
N GLN A 722 3.06 16.12 -18.24
CA GLN A 722 1.68 15.65 -18.07
C GLN A 722 1.09 15.93 -16.68
N HIS A 723 1.78 16.73 -15.87
CA HIS A 723 1.46 16.99 -14.47
C HIS A 723 0.86 18.39 -14.33
N ALA A 724 -0.04 18.56 -13.36
CA ALA A 724 -0.49 19.88 -12.91
C ALA A 724 -0.65 19.86 -11.39
N ALA A 725 -0.03 20.80 -10.69
CA ALA A 725 -0.07 20.85 -9.25
C ALA A 725 -1.09 21.87 -8.76
N ILE A 726 -2.08 21.40 -7.99
CA ILE A 726 -3.27 22.15 -7.59
C ILE A 726 -3.33 22.26 -6.07
N THR A 727 -3.68 23.44 -5.58
CA THR A 727 -3.83 23.69 -4.14
C THR A 727 -5.24 23.35 -3.66
N ASP A 728 -5.33 22.54 -2.61
CA ASP A 728 -6.56 22.27 -1.88
C ASP A 728 -6.56 23.02 -0.55
N LYS A 729 -7.25 24.16 -0.52
CA LYS A 729 -7.34 25.03 0.66
C LYS A 729 -8.12 24.38 1.81
N GLN A 730 -8.98 23.39 1.55
CA GLN A 730 -9.75 22.71 2.59
C GLN A 730 -8.91 21.68 3.34
N ARG A 731 -8.06 20.95 2.62
CA ARG A 731 -7.16 19.92 3.18
C ARG A 731 -5.79 20.47 3.61
N ASP A 732 -5.48 21.74 3.30
CA ASP A 732 -4.18 22.39 3.52
C ASP A 732 -3.02 21.62 2.87
N ILE A 733 -3.23 21.15 1.62
CA ILE A 733 -2.25 20.39 0.85
C ILE A 733 -2.19 20.85 -0.61
N LYS A 734 -1.10 20.50 -1.29
CA LYS A 734 -0.95 20.56 -2.74
C LYS A 734 -1.02 19.14 -3.29
N PHE A 735 -1.91 18.90 -4.25
CA PHE A 735 -2.05 17.59 -4.89
C PHE A 735 -1.75 17.69 -6.39
N VAL A 736 -1.41 16.56 -7.01
CA VAL A 736 -1.01 16.51 -8.42
C VAL A 736 -2.07 15.79 -9.24
N LEU A 737 -2.53 16.46 -10.31
CA LEU A 737 -3.22 15.84 -11.43
C LEU A 737 -2.19 15.26 -12.38
N MET A 738 -2.37 14.01 -12.79
CA MET A 738 -1.46 13.34 -13.72
C MET A 738 -2.28 12.55 -14.74
N SER A 739 -2.04 12.80 -16.04
CA SER A 739 -2.62 12.00 -17.11
C SER A 739 -1.89 12.28 -18.42
N GLU A 740 -1.64 11.24 -19.22
CA GLU A 740 -1.05 11.42 -20.56
C GLU A 740 -1.86 12.39 -21.43
N HIS A 741 -3.16 12.51 -21.18
CA HIS A 741 -4.08 13.42 -21.85
C HIS A 741 -3.89 14.90 -21.49
N LEU A 742 -3.14 15.20 -20.43
CA LEU A 742 -2.76 16.57 -20.03
C LEU A 742 -1.46 17.05 -20.68
N THR A 743 -0.76 16.19 -21.41
CA THR A 743 0.38 16.62 -22.22
C THR A 743 -0.09 17.68 -23.23
N PRO A 744 0.55 18.87 -23.29
CA PRO A 744 0.14 19.91 -24.23
C PRO A 744 0.08 19.41 -25.69
N ARG A 745 -0.76 20.04 -26.50
CA ARG A 745 -0.80 19.78 -27.96
C ARG A 745 0.26 20.57 -28.72
N LEU A 746 0.78 21.63 -28.12
CA LEU A 746 1.82 22.47 -28.67
C LEU A 746 2.54 23.23 -27.56
N ALA A 747 3.87 23.17 -27.53
CA ALA A 747 4.71 24.07 -26.74
C ALA A 747 5.31 25.12 -27.67
N VAL A 748 5.07 26.41 -27.41
CA VAL A 748 5.62 27.55 -28.17
C VAL A 748 6.61 28.27 -27.30
N ILE A 749 7.88 27.91 -27.45
CA ILE A 749 8.98 28.33 -26.58
C ILE A 749 9.78 29.41 -27.30
N ASP A 750 9.47 30.66 -26.98
CA ASP A 750 10.14 31.83 -27.54
C ASP A 750 10.99 32.52 -26.46
N PRO A 751 12.33 32.40 -26.51
CA PRO A 751 13.24 33.02 -25.54
C PRO A 751 13.08 34.54 -25.41
N GLU A 752 12.52 35.22 -26.44
CA GLU A 752 12.24 36.66 -26.40
C GLU A 752 11.17 37.03 -25.35
N VAL A 753 10.25 36.10 -25.05
CA VAL A 753 9.21 36.29 -24.03
C VAL A 753 9.82 36.25 -22.62
N CYS A 754 10.85 35.41 -22.42
CA CYS A 754 11.58 35.29 -21.16
C CYS A 754 12.51 36.49 -20.87
N ARG A 755 12.75 37.38 -21.86
CA ARG A 755 13.61 38.57 -21.72
C ARG A 755 13.15 39.49 -20.59
N THR A 756 11.84 39.57 -20.34
CA THR A 756 11.24 40.44 -19.33
C THR A 756 11.32 39.88 -17.90
N MET A 757 11.89 38.68 -17.70
CA MET A 757 12.08 38.15 -16.35
C MET A 757 13.09 39.00 -15.55
N PRO A 758 12.72 39.47 -14.34
CA PRO A 758 13.68 40.08 -13.44
C PRO A 758 14.85 39.14 -13.10
N PRO A 759 16.02 39.68 -12.68
CA PRO A 759 17.17 38.85 -12.31
C PRO A 759 16.83 37.78 -11.26
N GLN A 760 16.12 38.14 -10.19
CA GLN A 760 15.77 37.19 -9.13
C GLN A 760 14.89 36.04 -9.66
N LEU A 761 13.87 36.34 -10.48
CA LEU A 761 13.04 35.30 -11.09
C LEU A 761 13.83 34.42 -12.07
N THR A 762 14.81 35.01 -12.77
CA THR A 762 15.74 34.26 -13.63
C THR A 762 16.56 33.26 -12.83
N ALA A 763 17.07 33.68 -11.67
CA ALA A 763 17.82 32.81 -10.78
C ALA A 763 16.95 31.69 -10.21
N GLU A 764 15.79 32.03 -9.62
CA GLU A 764 14.86 31.06 -9.02
C GLU A 764 14.35 30.02 -10.03
N SER A 765 13.91 30.45 -11.22
CA SER A 765 13.47 29.50 -12.26
C SER A 765 14.62 28.67 -12.83
N GLY A 766 15.82 29.23 -12.96
CA GLY A 766 16.98 28.46 -13.40
C GLY A 766 17.43 27.38 -12.40
N ILE A 767 17.30 27.64 -11.10
CA ILE A 767 17.57 26.64 -10.05
C ILE A 767 16.48 25.57 -10.02
N ASP A 768 15.22 25.92 -10.26
CA ASP A 768 14.13 24.95 -10.44
C ASP A 768 14.42 23.98 -11.61
N ALA A 769 14.82 24.50 -12.77
CA ALA A 769 15.24 23.68 -13.90
C ALA A 769 16.45 22.79 -13.56
N LEU A 770 17.41 23.30 -12.79
CA LEU A 770 18.57 22.53 -12.31
C LEU A 770 18.15 21.39 -11.39
N GLY A 771 17.27 21.68 -10.42
CA GLY A 771 16.73 20.70 -9.48
C GLY A 771 16.02 19.56 -10.21
N HIS A 772 15.15 19.89 -11.17
CA HIS A 772 14.51 18.90 -12.03
C HIS A 772 15.53 18.00 -12.75
N CYS A 773 16.58 18.58 -13.34
CA CYS A 773 17.61 17.78 -14.01
C CYS A 773 18.43 16.91 -13.05
N VAL A 774 18.90 17.47 -11.93
CA VAL A 774 19.74 16.74 -10.95
C VAL A 774 18.97 15.59 -10.31
N GLU A 775 17.76 15.86 -9.82
CA GLU A 775 16.95 14.85 -9.15
C GLU A 775 16.49 13.77 -10.13
N ALA A 776 16.08 14.15 -11.34
CA ALA A 776 15.65 13.20 -12.37
C ALA A 776 16.77 12.27 -12.85
N TYR A 777 18.03 12.73 -12.88
CA TYR A 777 19.16 11.90 -13.32
C TYR A 777 19.28 10.64 -12.48
N VAL A 778 19.06 10.76 -11.17
CA VAL A 778 19.20 9.68 -10.18
C VAL A 778 17.88 9.12 -9.66
N GLY A 779 16.73 9.67 -10.08
CA GLY A 779 15.40 9.24 -9.65
C GLY A 779 15.13 7.75 -9.90
N VAL A 780 14.44 7.11 -8.94
CA VAL A 780 14.29 5.64 -8.89
C VAL A 780 12.91 5.12 -9.32
N ASP A 781 12.02 5.98 -9.86
CA ASP A 781 10.71 5.52 -10.37
C ASP A 781 10.88 4.55 -11.55
N PHE A 782 11.82 4.90 -12.44
CA PHE A 782 12.29 4.07 -13.54
C PHE A 782 13.79 3.85 -13.39
N PRO A 783 14.25 2.76 -12.75
CA PRO A 783 15.65 2.55 -12.38
C PRO A 783 16.63 2.63 -13.57
N TYR A 784 16.17 2.31 -14.77
CA TYR A 784 16.98 2.39 -15.99
C TYR A 784 16.21 3.12 -17.10
N HIS A 785 16.61 4.37 -17.40
CA HIS A 785 16.02 5.14 -18.50
C HIS A 785 17.06 6.08 -19.14
N PRO A 786 17.98 5.54 -19.98
CA PRO A 786 19.17 6.26 -20.45
C PRO A 786 18.85 7.54 -21.27
N TYR A 787 17.68 7.59 -21.92
CA TYR A 787 17.24 8.79 -22.63
C TYR A 787 16.94 9.97 -21.70
N TYR A 788 16.34 9.73 -20.54
CA TYR A 788 16.02 10.79 -19.59
C TYR A 788 17.26 11.23 -18.82
N GLU A 789 18.14 10.28 -18.48
CA GLU A 789 19.45 10.57 -17.92
C GLU A 789 20.29 11.45 -18.86
N SER A 790 20.31 11.14 -20.16
CA SER A 790 21.01 11.93 -21.17
C SER A 790 20.47 13.36 -21.28
N LEU A 791 19.14 13.51 -21.29
CA LEU A 791 18.48 14.83 -21.32
C LEU A 791 18.77 15.62 -20.04
N ALA A 792 18.67 14.99 -18.88
CA ALA A 792 18.93 15.60 -17.58
C ALA A 792 20.38 16.11 -17.48
N LEU A 793 21.35 15.27 -17.84
CA LEU A 793 22.77 15.63 -17.83
C LEU A 793 23.07 16.80 -18.77
N TYR A 794 22.48 16.81 -19.97
CA TYR A 794 22.63 17.93 -20.89
C TYR A 794 21.93 19.20 -20.39
N GLY A 795 20.79 19.07 -19.71
CA GLY A 795 20.10 20.15 -19.02
C GLY A 795 20.99 20.83 -17.98
N VAL A 796 21.63 20.05 -17.09
CA VAL A 796 22.61 20.56 -16.11
C VAL A 796 23.75 21.33 -16.79
N LYS A 797 24.28 20.79 -17.89
CA LYS A 797 25.32 21.46 -18.69
C LYS A 797 24.86 22.81 -19.25
N MET A 798 23.61 22.92 -19.71
CA MET A 798 23.06 24.19 -20.21
C MET A 798 22.87 25.21 -19.09
N VAL A 799 22.38 24.78 -17.93
CA VAL A 799 22.29 25.65 -16.74
C VAL A 799 23.66 26.21 -16.37
N GLY A 800 24.67 25.34 -16.24
CA GLY A 800 26.04 25.72 -15.91
C GLY A 800 26.64 26.74 -16.88
N ARG A 801 26.37 26.56 -18.19
CA ARG A 801 26.86 27.43 -19.26
C ARG A 801 26.21 28.82 -19.26
N SER A 802 24.93 28.93 -18.88
CA SER A 802 24.10 30.06 -19.29
C SER A 802 23.29 30.75 -18.19
N LEU A 803 23.02 30.11 -17.05
CA LEU A 803 22.21 30.73 -15.99
C LEU A 803 22.84 32.03 -15.46
N ARG A 804 24.15 32.02 -15.18
CA ARG A 804 24.90 33.20 -14.72
C ARG A 804 24.86 34.35 -15.73
N LYS A 805 24.86 34.03 -17.03
CA LYS A 805 24.79 35.03 -18.11
C LYS A 805 23.40 35.65 -18.18
N ALA A 806 22.35 34.82 -18.21
CA ALA A 806 20.97 35.26 -18.23
C ALA A 806 20.59 36.08 -16.98
N TYR A 807 21.15 35.73 -15.81
CA TYR A 807 20.95 36.47 -14.56
C TYR A 807 21.57 37.88 -14.61
N ARG A 808 22.82 37.99 -15.10
CA ARG A 808 23.54 39.27 -15.19
C ARG A 808 23.03 40.15 -16.34
N ASN A 809 22.61 39.53 -17.44
CA ASN A 809 22.11 40.21 -18.63
C ASN A 809 20.86 39.48 -19.17
N GLY A 810 19.68 40.02 -18.86
CA GLY A 810 18.41 39.43 -19.29
C GLY A 810 18.18 39.47 -20.81
N ASP A 811 18.93 40.30 -21.53
CA ASP A 811 18.87 40.45 -23.00
C ASP A 811 19.77 39.47 -23.76
N ASP A 812 20.55 38.63 -23.06
CA ASP A 812 21.35 37.56 -23.68
C ASP A 812 20.42 36.43 -24.16
N LEU A 813 19.94 36.53 -25.40
CA LEU A 813 18.97 35.60 -25.98
C LEU A 813 19.54 34.19 -26.17
N ASP A 814 20.85 34.02 -26.34
CA ASP A 814 21.48 32.71 -26.39
C ASP A 814 21.43 32.05 -25.00
N ALA A 815 21.73 32.80 -23.95
CA ALA A 815 21.60 32.32 -22.58
C ALA A 815 20.13 32.02 -22.22
N ARG A 816 19.18 32.86 -22.64
CA ARG A 816 17.74 32.60 -22.46
C ARG A 816 17.29 31.34 -23.21
N SER A 817 17.81 31.11 -24.42
CA SER A 817 17.52 29.91 -25.22
C SER A 817 17.99 28.66 -24.49
N ASP A 818 19.21 28.66 -23.98
CA ASP A 818 19.75 27.56 -23.17
C ASP A 818 18.91 27.28 -21.93
N MET A 819 18.50 28.32 -21.19
CA MET A 819 17.68 28.13 -20.00
C MET A 819 16.30 27.57 -20.33
N CYS A 820 15.65 28.04 -21.41
CA CYS A 820 14.39 27.44 -21.87
C CYS A 820 14.56 25.96 -22.24
N GLN A 821 15.65 25.62 -22.93
CA GLN A 821 15.93 24.24 -23.31
C GLN A 821 16.30 23.35 -22.12
N ALA A 822 16.96 23.91 -21.09
CA ALA A 822 17.22 23.24 -19.82
C ALA A 822 15.92 22.92 -19.08
N ALA A 823 14.99 23.87 -19.01
CA ALA A 823 13.67 23.64 -18.42
C ALA A 823 12.89 22.55 -19.16
N VAL A 824 12.96 22.52 -20.50
CA VAL A 824 12.38 21.44 -21.32
C VAL A 824 13.01 20.08 -20.97
N HIS A 825 14.33 20.01 -20.85
CA HIS A 825 15.01 18.76 -20.50
C HIS A 825 14.64 18.29 -19.09
N GLY A 826 14.66 19.19 -18.10
CA GLY A 826 14.17 18.91 -16.76
C GLY A 826 12.74 18.39 -16.80
N GLY A 827 11.84 19.11 -17.48
CA GLY A 827 10.42 18.80 -17.65
C GLY A 827 10.12 17.43 -18.28
N ILE A 828 10.97 16.97 -19.21
CA ILE A 828 10.87 15.63 -19.81
C ILE A 828 11.43 14.57 -18.85
N SER A 829 12.60 14.84 -18.27
CA SER A 829 13.37 13.85 -17.50
C SER A 829 12.77 13.54 -16.14
N PHE A 830 12.12 14.49 -15.46
CA PHE A 830 11.59 14.25 -14.11
C PHE A 830 10.44 13.23 -14.03
N ARG A 831 10.03 12.68 -15.18
CA ARG A 831 9.27 11.43 -15.21
C ARG A 831 10.01 10.24 -14.59
N LYS A 832 11.34 10.28 -14.42
CA LYS A 832 12.10 9.34 -13.57
C LYS A 832 11.84 9.54 -12.07
N GLY A 833 11.06 10.55 -11.70
CA GLY A 833 10.80 10.97 -10.34
C GLY A 833 11.73 12.09 -9.89
N LEU A 834 11.33 12.72 -8.78
CA LEU A 834 12.08 13.75 -8.07
C LEU A 834 12.45 13.21 -6.67
N GLY A 835 13.10 13.99 -5.83
CA GLY A 835 13.54 13.52 -4.50
C GLY A 835 13.20 14.47 -3.37
N ILE A 836 13.96 14.35 -2.27
CA ILE A 836 13.76 15.16 -1.08
C ILE A 836 13.86 16.66 -1.34
N GLY A 837 14.51 17.07 -2.43
CA GLY A 837 14.63 18.48 -2.79
C GLY A 837 13.29 19.12 -3.11
N HIS A 838 12.53 18.51 -4.02
CA HIS A 838 11.17 18.98 -4.32
C HIS A 838 10.18 18.70 -3.20
N ALA A 839 10.35 17.60 -2.45
CA ALA A 839 9.54 17.35 -1.25
C ALA A 839 9.67 18.46 -0.19
N LEU A 840 10.88 18.96 0.06
CA LEU A 840 11.10 20.13 0.92
C LEU A 840 10.45 21.37 0.30
N ALA A 841 10.58 21.56 -1.01
CA ALA A 841 9.99 22.70 -1.70
C ALA A 841 8.46 22.75 -1.58
N HIS A 842 7.78 21.60 -1.64
CA HIS A 842 6.33 21.52 -1.44
C HIS A 842 5.92 21.93 -0.03
N VAL A 843 6.61 21.42 0.99
CA VAL A 843 6.30 21.69 2.40
C VAL A 843 6.57 23.15 2.76
N LEU A 844 7.71 23.70 2.30
CA LEU A 844 8.07 25.09 2.51
C LEU A 844 7.10 26.05 1.79
N GLY A 845 6.65 25.69 0.59
CA GLY A 845 5.63 26.45 -0.14
C GLY A 845 4.28 26.43 0.55
N ALA A 846 3.79 25.24 0.93
CA ALA A 846 2.46 25.05 1.50
C ALA A 846 2.31 25.71 2.88
N HIS A 847 3.28 25.51 3.78
CA HIS A 847 3.15 25.96 5.18
C HIS A 847 3.80 27.30 5.50
N TYR A 848 4.70 27.81 4.64
CA TYR A 848 5.45 29.04 4.91
C TYR A 848 5.39 30.04 3.75
N HIS A 849 4.62 29.76 2.70
CA HIS A 849 4.42 30.63 1.53
C HIS A 849 5.74 31.07 0.87
N MET A 850 6.77 30.22 0.93
CA MET A 850 8.04 30.44 0.25
C MET A 850 7.86 30.22 -1.25
N SER A 851 8.44 31.10 -2.10
CA SER A 851 8.39 30.87 -3.54
C SER A 851 9.09 29.56 -3.92
N HIS A 852 8.54 28.84 -4.89
CA HIS A 852 8.98 27.48 -5.23
C HIS A 852 10.48 27.41 -5.54
N GLY A 853 11.00 28.29 -6.40
CA GLY A 853 12.42 28.29 -6.78
C GLY A 853 13.38 28.58 -5.61
N LYS A 854 12.97 29.41 -4.63
CA LYS A 854 13.75 29.59 -3.38
C LYS A 854 13.77 28.31 -2.57
N ALA A 855 12.62 27.67 -2.42
CA ALA A 855 12.49 26.44 -1.66
C ALA A 855 13.26 25.27 -2.31
N VAL A 856 13.30 25.21 -3.66
CA VAL A 856 14.11 24.22 -4.41
C VAL A 856 15.60 24.46 -4.21
N ALA A 857 16.09 25.69 -4.06
CA ALA A 857 17.51 25.94 -3.79
C ALA A 857 17.99 25.25 -2.49
N PHE A 858 17.18 25.33 -1.43
CA PHE A 858 17.41 24.60 -0.18
C PHE A 858 17.27 23.10 -0.36
N GLY A 859 16.16 22.70 -0.99
CA GLY A 859 15.85 21.31 -1.24
C GLY A 859 16.99 20.61 -1.98
N LEU A 860 17.55 21.24 -3.00
CA LEU A 860 18.64 20.70 -3.82
C LEU A 860 19.91 20.45 -2.99
N LEU A 861 20.26 21.35 -2.07
CA LEU A 861 21.41 21.14 -1.16
C LEU A 861 21.16 19.96 -0.22
N CYS A 862 19.97 19.89 0.39
CA CYS A 862 19.58 18.75 1.23
C CYS A 862 19.57 17.44 0.42
N PHE A 863 19.10 17.48 -0.83
CA PHE A 863 19.08 16.35 -1.75
C PHE A 863 20.48 15.83 -2.04
N ILE A 864 21.43 16.72 -2.36
CA ILE A 864 22.81 16.32 -2.62
C ILE A 864 23.43 15.70 -1.37
N ARG A 865 23.31 16.35 -0.21
CA ARG A 865 23.86 15.84 1.07
C ARG A 865 23.25 14.50 1.46
N GLY A 866 21.93 14.38 1.36
CA GLY A 866 21.19 13.18 1.76
C GLY A 866 21.46 11.96 0.87
N ASN A 867 21.79 12.18 -0.41
CA ASN A 867 22.00 11.11 -1.39
C ASN A 867 23.48 10.88 -1.76
N GLN A 868 24.43 11.63 -1.17
CA GLN A 868 25.84 11.62 -1.56
C GLN A 868 26.49 10.23 -1.52
N SER A 869 26.13 9.41 -0.53
CA SER A 869 26.68 8.05 -0.37
C SER A 869 26.17 7.06 -1.42
N VAL A 870 24.93 7.25 -1.90
CA VAL A 870 24.25 6.36 -2.86
C VAL A 870 24.50 6.80 -4.30
N CYS A 871 24.67 8.10 -4.55
CA CYS A 871 24.73 8.70 -5.89
C CYS A 871 26.12 9.19 -6.29
N ARG A 872 27.20 8.66 -5.68
CA ARG A 872 28.56 9.20 -5.83
C ARG A 872 29.02 9.39 -7.28
N GLU A 873 28.89 8.37 -8.12
CA GLU A 873 29.32 8.44 -9.53
C GLU A 873 28.45 9.41 -10.33
N ALA A 874 27.13 9.29 -10.17
CA ALA A 874 26.18 10.17 -10.84
C ALA A 874 26.37 11.65 -10.47
N PHE A 875 26.70 11.95 -9.21
CA PHE A 875 26.98 13.31 -8.76
C PHE A 875 28.29 13.86 -9.32
N ALA A 876 29.30 13.01 -9.54
CA ALA A 876 30.52 13.44 -10.22
C ALA A 876 30.25 13.84 -11.68
N ASP A 877 29.41 13.08 -12.41
CA ASP A 877 29.00 13.44 -13.76
C ASP A 877 28.28 14.80 -13.81
N LEU A 878 27.33 15.00 -12.88
CA LEU A 878 26.55 16.23 -12.78
C LEU A 878 27.43 17.43 -12.37
N ALA A 879 28.37 17.25 -11.44
CA ALA A 879 29.31 18.29 -11.03
C ALA A 879 30.18 18.75 -12.20
N TRP A 880 30.65 17.78 -12.99
CA TRP A 880 31.46 18.05 -14.18
C TRP A 880 30.66 18.74 -15.28
N ALA A 881 29.39 18.35 -15.44
CA ALA A 881 28.48 19.00 -16.38
C ALA A 881 28.17 20.45 -15.98
N LEU A 882 27.92 20.70 -14.70
CA LEU A 882 27.51 22.00 -14.16
C LEU A 882 28.63 23.04 -14.19
N ASP A 883 29.80 22.71 -13.63
CA ASP A 883 30.85 23.71 -13.39
C ASP A 883 32.28 23.18 -13.57
N ARG A 884 32.43 22.01 -14.25
CA ARG A 884 33.72 21.30 -14.38
C ARG A 884 34.34 20.94 -13.02
N SER A 885 33.50 20.77 -12.00
CA SER A 885 33.90 20.33 -10.67
C SER A 885 33.82 18.80 -10.55
N ASP A 886 34.47 18.26 -9.53
CA ASP A 886 34.35 16.89 -9.05
C ASP A 886 33.37 16.75 -7.87
N ASP A 887 32.85 17.87 -7.35
CA ASP A 887 31.93 17.94 -6.21
C ASP A 887 30.68 18.76 -6.56
N LEU A 888 29.54 18.07 -6.60
CA LEU A 888 28.28 18.69 -6.99
C LEU A 888 27.79 19.70 -5.95
N GLU A 889 27.99 19.44 -4.66
CA GLU A 889 27.56 20.37 -3.60
C GLU A 889 28.34 21.69 -3.73
N LYS A 890 29.65 21.58 -3.91
CA LYS A 890 30.52 22.75 -4.11
C LYS A 890 30.13 23.55 -5.36
N ALA A 891 29.85 22.87 -6.48
CA ALA A 891 29.41 23.51 -7.71
C ALA A 891 28.07 24.24 -7.56
N VAL A 892 27.11 23.61 -6.86
CA VAL A 892 25.80 24.23 -6.59
C VAL A 892 25.92 25.41 -5.64
N LEU A 893 26.70 25.31 -4.55
CA LEU A 893 26.93 26.42 -3.62
C LEU A 893 27.59 27.62 -4.32
N ALA A 894 28.58 27.38 -5.19
CA ALA A 894 29.20 28.44 -5.98
C ALA A 894 28.20 29.13 -6.90
N LEU A 895 27.34 28.36 -7.58
CA LEU A 895 26.27 28.89 -8.42
C LEU A 895 25.26 29.72 -7.62
N LEU A 896 24.78 29.21 -6.47
CA LEU A 896 23.83 29.93 -5.61
C LEU A 896 24.42 31.25 -5.09
N GLY A 897 25.71 31.25 -4.73
CA GLY A 897 26.45 32.46 -4.35
C GLY A 897 26.52 33.48 -5.47
N ASP A 898 26.86 33.06 -6.69
CA ASP A 898 26.91 33.94 -7.87
C ASP A 898 25.55 34.56 -8.25
N LEU A 899 24.46 33.89 -7.87
CA LEU A 899 23.08 34.30 -8.11
C LEU A 899 22.47 35.09 -6.95
N ASN A 900 23.24 35.34 -5.87
CA ASN A 900 22.75 35.97 -4.64
C ASN A 900 21.51 35.28 -4.04
N ILE A 901 21.47 33.94 -4.05
CA ILE A 901 20.41 33.17 -3.39
C ILE A 901 20.89 32.75 -1.99
N PRO A 902 20.28 33.28 -0.90
CA PRO A 902 20.58 32.83 0.46
C PRO A 902 20.33 31.34 0.65
N THR A 903 21.25 30.65 1.32
CA THR A 903 21.21 29.20 1.59
C THR A 903 20.94 28.87 3.06
N SER A 904 20.38 29.81 3.81
CA SER A 904 20.05 29.70 5.23
C SER A 904 18.54 29.79 5.46
N LEU A 905 17.94 28.79 6.13
CA LEU A 905 16.49 28.81 6.43
C LEU A 905 16.13 29.99 7.34
N LYS A 906 17.02 30.35 8.27
CA LYS A 906 16.86 31.49 9.16
C LYS A 906 16.73 32.81 8.41
N HIS A 907 17.41 32.95 7.28
CA HIS A 907 17.29 34.15 6.42
C HIS A 907 15.86 34.40 5.95
N TYR A 908 15.09 33.32 5.72
CA TYR A 908 13.71 33.40 5.25
C TYR A 908 12.68 33.42 6.38
N GLY A 909 13.12 33.60 7.63
CA GLY A 909 12.23 33.72 8.79
C GLY A 909 11.62 32.40 9.24
N ILE A 910 12.17 31.26 8.84
CA ILE A 910 11.71 29.95 9.29
C ILE A 910 12.14 29.74 10.76
N PRO A 911 11.20 29.53 11.70
CA PRO A 911 11.53 29.26 13.10
C PRO A 911 12.31 27.96 13.25
N ARG A 912 13.25 27.88 14.20
CA ARG A 912 14.06 26.66 14.38
C ARG A 912 13.23 25.51 14.94
N GLU A 913 12.25 25.83 15.77
CA GLU A 913 11.30 24.88 16.35
C GLU A 913 10.46 24.16 15.26
N ASP A 914 10.28 24.81 14.11
CA ASP A 914 9.48 24.33 12.99
C ASP A 914 10.22 23.31 12.11
N LEU A 915 11.53 23.10 12.32
CA LEU A 915 12.29 22.08 11.59
C LEU A 915 11.69 20.67 11.79
N LYS A 916 11.18 20.36 12.98
CA LYS A 916 10.50 19.08 13.24
C LYS A 916 9.24 18.92 12.41
N LYS A 917 8.45 19.98 12.32
CA LYS A 917 7.24 20.02 11.50
C LYS A 917 7.58 19.83 10.02
N ILE A 918 8.62 20.54 9.52
CA ILE A 918 9.09 20.41 8.14
C ILE A 918 9.56 18.98 7.87
N ALA A 919 10.42 18.41 8.72
CA ALA A 919 10.89 17.03 8.59
C ALA A 919 9.74 16.02 8.54
N PHE A 920 8.74 16.18 9.41
CA PHE A 920 7.56 15.31 9.44
C PHE A 920 6.75 15.34 8.15
N PHE A 921 6.44 16.54 7.63
CA PHE A 921 5.67 16.67 6.38
C PHE A 921 6.49 16.28 5.16
N THR A 922 7.79 16.60 5.10
CA THR A 922 8.68 16.19 3.99
C THR A 922 8.86 14.68 3.97
N ASN A 923 8.94 14.04 5.14
CA ASN A 923 8.95 12.58 5.22
C ASN A 923 7.68 11.96 4.61
N LYS A 924 6.56 12.70 4.61
CA LYS A 924 5.22 12.32 4.08
C LYS A 924 4.96 12.74 2.65
N ASP A 925 5.81 13.54 2.06
CA ASP A 925 5.70 13.87 0.65
C ASP A 925 5.99 12.62 -0.20
N VAL A 926 5.11 12.32 -1.14
CA VAL A 926 5.20 11.13 -1.98
C VAL A 926 6.45 11.15 -2.85
N VAL A 927 6.95 12.32 -3.25
CA VAL A 927 8.18 12.44 -4.02
C VAL A 927 9.37 11.91 -3.23
N ASN A 928 9.45 12.21 -1.93
CA ASN A 928 10.47 11.62 -1.06
C ASN A 928 10.27 10.11 -0.92
N MET A 929 9.03 9.66 -0.67
CA MET A 929 8.73 8.26 -0.39
C MET A 929 8.89 7.33 -1.60
N ALA A 930 8.60 7.82 -2.81
CA ALA A 930 8.51 6.99 -4.00
C ALA A 930 9.79 7.02 -4.85
N THR A 931 10.44 8.19 -4.94
CA THR A 931 11.40 8.43 -6.03
C THR A 931 12.76 8.98 -5.59
N ASN A 932 12.95 9.29 -4.30
CA ASN A 932 14.27 9.67 -3.78
C ASN A 932 15.23 8.45 -3.76
N PRO A 933 16.50 8.59 -4.16
CA PRO A 933 17.45 7.48 -4.22
C PRO A 933 17.75 6.83 -2.85
N ALA A 934 18.04 7.64 -1.84
CA ALA A 934 18.28 7.18 -0.47
C ALA A 934 16.99 7.21 0.36
N VAL A 935 16.83 6.24 1.27
CA VAL A 935 15.72 6.27 2.23
C VAL A 935 16.10 7.19 3.38
N ILE A 936 15.57 8.41 3.38
CA ILE A 936 15.86 9.42 4.39
C ILE A 936 14.63 9.58 5.29
N GLY A 937 14.69 8.96 6.48
CA GLY A 937 13.66 9.11 7.50
C GLY A 937 13.71 10.47 8.19
N GLU A 938 12.73 10.74 9.06
CA GLU A 938 12.56 12.03 9.75
C GLU A 938 13.82 12.49 10.50
N ARG A 939 14.55 11.58 11.15
CA ARG A 939 15.83 11.90 11.80
C ARG A 939 16.88 12.41 10.81
N GLY A 940 17.01 11.74 9.66
CA GLY A 940 17.94 12.17 8.62
C GLY A 940 17.54 13.52 8.02
N LEU A 941 16.23 13.74 7.82
CA LEU A 941 15.71 15.05 7.40
C LEU A 941 16.02 16.14 8.43
N MET A 942 15.88 15.87 9.73
CA MET A 942 16.27 16.81 10.79
C MET A 942 17.75 17.16 10.72
N GLU A 943 18.64 16.17 10.56
CA GLU A 943 20.08 16.40 10.42
C GLU A 943 20.40 17.24 9.18
N LEU A 944 19.72 16.99 8.06
CA LEU A 944 19.85 17.79 6.83
C LEU A 944 19.35 19.22 7.01
N LEU A 945 18.18 19.43 7.64
CA LEU A 945 17.60 20.74 7.89
C LEU A 945 18.47 21.58 8.83
N GLU A 946 18.99 20.99 9.90
CA GLU A 946 19.94 21.66 10.80
C GLU A 946 21.22 22.08 10.06
N SER A 947 21.68 21.29 9.09
CA SER A 947 22.87 21.61 8.30
C SER A 947 22.72 22.81 7.36
N VAL A 948 21.49 23.27 7.10
CA VAL A 948 21.17 24.44 6.25
C VAL A 948 20.40 25.52 7.01
N TYR A 949 20.35 25.44 8.34
CA TYR A 949 19.55 26.36 9.14
C TYR A 949 20.19 27.75 9.28
N ASP A 950 21.46 27.79 9.67
CA ASP A 950 22.27 28.99 9.87
C ASP A 950 22.91 29.45 8.56
#